data_AF-A0A8H5SYK7-F1
#
_entry.id   AF-A0A8H5SYK7-F1
#
_cell.length_a   1.000
_cell.length_b   1.000
_cell.length_c   1.000
_cell.angle_alpha   90.00
_cell.angle_beta   90.00
_cell.angle_gamma   90.00
#
_symmetry.space_group_name_H-M   'P 1'
#
loop_
_entity.id
_entity.type
_entity.pdbx_description
1 polymer ?
#
loop_
_entity_poly.entity_id
_entity_poly.type
_entity_poly.pdbx_seq_one_letter_code
_entity_poly.pdbx_strand_id
1 'polypeptide(L)'
;MPPAPLPIPSGGGKSDKAKPMLAVRTKVACEITIQDAKGNPTRFKIDSGTLGFLVEDHGQECSVQLVKSTGEMGQCRVPTNALEFGAPASDFKIDIPRLQAAKVAAHISNRRAQDPAGKAIVAMWDDVEKNKVMLREHGLRVDVYEAILNNETERRNALNAILASFSEDAWKVLNTPGLPVQKFYQLKQIEAKNPRLGNNDALIYLRLYVNNTQSDYFAKYVGQTIQEYPYDRQQQHIAFLQDPAQHGTHYREARQFSTCYALPIMKLSETWNPRVLGLSREGLSDEALTATLPHRLLMTALNKITQDAFARTGFPSFPGNGCNWNCPLQEGRKERRQWTQYRLTTSEGREMSIFRCQSHVARLDYGRHYTLGMLLSFMSSRRNQEGKLQTTGIFLRSHLDNLPAISLGAPLIVSVELMEDGKPHADPWFRHPYHGAWDNYHELHCFSISVEWMDQATSKWYKAVVSHKDLLFPIEGEPATVSAAWRKATLIVQFKNRRYSNPPPYLLESMRPNIRTLNYDHMKQVISFSQVQEQPARPPPAQVSFMDNYREMLRAIQTQWPQATLGRKPQIKFFGTKDSACAICRVGMVFFSKDIGGCAKREEFPIAEGEDDADKIQIGSCKACWKYWRRPCIWAPLNLGRVPGEPVDKRRPVYPPEYRGMVPAYSKDPIPVEIRAPMSMEDYYNLLNDDQENGGEQEGVIPEDAMVGGD
;
A
#
# COMPACT_ATOMS: atom_id res chain seq x y z
N MET A 1 -6.29 6.36 49.43
CA MET A 1 -5.70 6.34 50.79
C MET A 1 -4.67 5.21 50.79
N PRO A 2 -3.60 5.23 51.62
CA PRO A 2 -2.88 3.99 51.87
C PRO A 2 -3.92 2.92 52.25
N PRO A 3 -3.71 1.64 51.87
CA PRO A 3 -4.54 0.59 52.40
C PRO A 3 -4.52 0.72 53.93
N ALA A 4 -5.69 0.69 54.55
CA ALA A 4 -5.76 0.69 56.01
C ALA A 4 -4.88 -0.46 56.51
N PRO A 5 -4.07 -0.26 57.57
CA PRO A 5 -3.25 -1.32 58.11
C PRO A 5 -4.10 -2.57 58.32
N LEU A 6 -3.54 -3.74 57.96
CA LEU A 6 -4.30 -4.97 58.09
C LEU A 6 -4.64 -5.18 59.57
N PRO A 7 -5.91 -5.50 59.89
CA PRO A 7 -6.29 -5.80 61.27
C PRO A 7 -5.44 -6.96 61.78
N ILE A 8 -4.83 -6.77 62.94
CA ILE A 8 -3.98 -7.78 63.57
C ILE A 8 -4.91 -8.87 64.11
N PRO A 9 -4.73 -10.14 63.73
CA PRO A 9 -5.47 -11.23 64.35
C PRO A 9 -4.95 -11.41 65.79
N SER A 10 -5.65 -10.82 66.76
CA SER A 10 -5.50 -11.18 68.16
C SER A 10 -6.07 -12.58 68.35
N GLY A 11 -5.23 -13.55 68.72
CA GLY A 11 -5.67 -14.91 69.04
C GLY A 11 -6.76 -14.87 70.09
N GLY A 12 -8.02 -15.08 69.68
CA GLY A 12 -9.19 -14.90 70.54
C GLY A 12 -10.46 -14.38 69.85
N GLY A 13 -10.47 -14.11 68.53
CA GLY A 13 -11.70 -13.80 67.79
C GLY A 13 -12.30 -12.41 68.04
N LYS A 14 -11.62 -11.54 68.80
CA LYS A 14 -11.94 -10.12 68.94
C LYS A 14 -10.90 -9.30 68.19
N SER A 15 -11.29 -8.57 67.16
CA SER A 15 -10.42 -7.56 66.54
C SER A 15 -10.41 -6.32 67.44
N ASP A 16 -9.31 -6.06 68.13
CA ASP A 16 -9.15 -4.80 68.85
C ASP A 16 -9.15 -3.63 67.86
N LYS A 17 -9.78 -2.51 68.22
CA LYS A 17 -9.67 -1.26 67.45
C LYS A 17 -8.19 -0.92 67.32
N ALA A 18 -7.71 -0.81 66.08
CA ALA A 18 -6.31 -0.53 65.79
C ALA A 18 -5.85 0.70 66.59
N LYS A 19 -4.91 0.51 67.51
CA LYS A 19 -4.17 1.62 68.13
C LYS A 19 -3.52 2.45 67.01
N PRO A 20 -3.35 3.76 67.17
CA PRO A 20 -2.69 4.60 66.17
C PRO A 20 -1.28 4.05 65.90
N MET A 21 -1.10 3.42 64.74
CA MET A 21 0.18 2.84 64.32
C MET A 21 1.15 3.97 63.98
N LEU A 22 2.43 3.84 64.33
CA LEU A 22 3.47 4.79 63.94
C LEU A 22 4.01 4.42 62.56
N ALA A 23 4.26 5.40 61.69
CA ALA A 23 4.97 5.13 60.44
C ALA A 23 6.41 4.68 60.73
N VAL A 24 6.94 3.73 59.95
CA VAL A 24 8.33 3.30 60.06
C VAL A 24 9.04 3.33 58.72
N ARG A 25 10.35 3.60 58.74
CA ARG A 25 11.25 3.51 57.59
C ARG A 25 12.48 2.68 57.94
N THR A 26 12.89 1.76 57.08
CA THR A 26 14.16 1.03 57.28
C THR A 26 15.35 1.98 57.08
N LYS A 27 16.23 2.12 58.07
CA LYS A 27 17.45 2.96 57.99
C LYS A 27 18.55 2.30 57.19
N VAL A 28 18.65 0.98 57.31
CA VAL A 28 19.67 0.15 56.67
C VAL A 28 19.02 -1.04 55.99
N ALA A 29 19.65 -1.55 54.94
CA ALA A 29 19.20 -2.81 54.35
C ALA A 29 19.36 -3.94 55.39
N CYS A 30 18.34 -4.77 55.55
CA CYS A 30 18.34 -5.86 56.53
C CYS A 30 17.69 -7.11 55.95
N GLU A 31 18.10 -8.27 56.46
CA GLU A 31 17.38 -9.52 56.20
C GLU A 31 16.31 -9.70 57.25
N ILE A 32 15.09 -9.97 56.80
CA ILE A 32 13.96 -10.32 57.64
C ILE A 32 13.50 -11.73 57.34
N THR A 33 12.77 -12.31 58.29
CA THR A 33 12.10 -13.58 58.09
C THR A 33 10.59 -13.35 58.11
N ILE A 34 9.91 -13.73 57.04
CA ILE A 34 8.45 -13.72 56.93
C ILE A 34 7.98 -15.17 56.97
N GLN A 35 6.94 -15.47 57.74
CA GLN A 35 6.29 -16.77 57.65
C GLN A 35 5.33 -16.77 56.44
N ASP A 36 5.49 -17.76 55.55
CA ASP A 36 4.54 -17.95 54.45
C ASP A 36 3.15 -18.39 54.97
N ALA A 37 2.16 -18.52 54.08
CA ALA A 37 0.81 -18.95 54.45
C ALA A 37 0.75 -20.35 55.09
N LYS A 38 1.84 -21.13 55.04
CA LYS A 38 1.98 -22.46 55.63
C LYS A 38 2.82 -22.44 56.92
N GLY A 39 3.24 -21.26 57.39
CA GLY A 39 4.05 -21.07 58.60
C GLY A 39 5.56 -21.25 58.39
N ASN A 40 6.03 -21.47 57.15
CA ASN A 40 7.46 -21.67 56.91
C ASN A 40 8.22 -20.34 56.87
N PRO A 41 9.37 -20.22 57.57
CA PRO A 41 10.17 -19.02 57.54
C PRO A 41 10.86 -18.85 56.18
N THR A 42 10.58 -17.75 55.50
CA THR A 42 11.25 -17.34 54.25
C THR A 42 12.04 -16.06 54.50
N ARG A 43 13.33 -16.06 54.17
CA ARG A 43 14.20 -14.88 54.33
C ARG A 43 14.06 -13.92 53.15
N PHE A 44 13.90 -12.64 53.44
CA PHE A 44 13.86 -11.59 52.44
C PHE A 44 14.84 -10.48 52.81
N LYS A 45 15.58 -9.98 51.81
CA LYS A 45 16.37 -8.77 51.97
C LYS A 45 15.49 -7.57 51.67
N ILE A 46 15.45 -6.61 52.59
CA ILE A 46 14.74 -5.34 52.42
C ILE A 46 15.78 -4.25 52.27
N ASP A 47 15.58 -3.39 51.28
CA ASP A 47 16.43 -2.23 51.05
C ASP A 47 16.18 -1.12 52.07
N SER A 48 17.22 -0.34 52.38
CA SER A 48 17.09 0.90 53.15
C SER A 48 16.08 1.84 52.49
N GLY A 49 15.25 2.50 53.29
CA GLY A 49 14.22 3.45 52.83
C GLY A 49 12.85 2.83 52.61
N THR A 50 12.67 1.53 52.87
CA THR A 50 11.39 0.84 52.77
C THR A 50 10.44 1.33 53.85
N LEU A 51 9.22 1.72 53.47
CA LEU A 51 8.22 2.33 54.35
C LEU A 51 7.24 1.30 54.90
N GLY A 52 6.66 1.56 56.07
CA GLY A 52 5.62 0.72 56.65
C GLY A 52 4.99 1.29 57.90
N PHE A 53 4.35 0.42 58.67
CA PHE A 53 3.68 0.74 59.93
C PHE A 53 4.22 -0.13 61.06
N LEU A 54 4.47 0.48 62.22
CA LEU A 54 4.72 -0.23 63.46
C LEU A 54 3.43 -0.90 63.93
N VAL A 55 3.47 -2.22 64.01
CA VAL A 55 2.39 -3.05 64.55
C VAL A 55 2.56 -3.20 66.06
N GLU A 56 3.75 -3.60 66.49
CA GLU A 56 4.08 -3.84 67.90
C GLU A 56 5.59 -3.67 68.12
N ASP A 57 5.97 -3.09 69.27
CA ASP A 57 7.36 -2.95 69.68
C ASP A 57 7.71 -4.01 70.72
N HIS A 58 8.69 -4.88 70.41
CA HIS A 58 9.19 -5.92 71.31
C HIS A 58 10.61 -5.60 71.84
N GLY A 59 11.02 -4.33 71.81
CA GLY A 59 12.30 -3.87 72.34
C GLY A 59 13.44 -4.00 71.33
N GLN A 60 13.99 -5.21 71.13
CA GLN A 60 15.10 -5.42 70.17
C GLN A 60 14.62 -5.62 68.73
N GLU A 61 13.38 -6.07 68.56
CA GLU A 61 12.70 -6.21 67.27
C GLU A 61 11.34 -5.53 67.33
N CYS A 62 10.89 -4.99 66.20
CA CYS A 62 9.54 -4.49 66.03
C CYS A 62 8.80 -5.36 65.01
N SER A 63 7.54 -5.68 65.32
CA SER A 63 6.59 -6.19 64.34
C SER A 63 6.12 -5.02 63.49
N VAL A 64 6.32 -5.09 62.17
CA VAL A 64 5.99 -4.02 61.23
C VAL A 64 5.24 -4.57 60.02
N GLN A 65 4.38 -3.74 59.43
CA GLN A 65 3.79 -3.99 58.10
C GLN A 65 4.49 -3.10 57.08
N LEU A 66 5.39 -3.67 56.28
CA LEU A 66 6.14 -2.94 55.25
C LEU A 66 5.41 -2.95 53.91
N VAL A 67 5.48 -1.83 53.19
CA VAL A 67 4.89 -1.62 51.87
C VAL A 67 5.96 -1.84 50.81
N LYS A 68 5.77 -2.84 49.94
CA LYS A 68 6.64 -3.06 48.77
C LYS A 68 6.50 -1.91 47.77
N SER A 69 7.46 -1.77 46.86
CA SER A 69 7.37 -0.85 45.72
C SER A 69 6.15 -1.08 44.81
N THR A 70 5.56 -2.29 44.87
CA THR A 70 4.31 -2.65 44.18
C THR A 70 3.03 -2.21 44.90
N GLY A 71 3.14 -1.71 46.14
CA GLY A 71 2.00 -1.33 46.99
C GLY A 71 1.45 -2.45 47.87
N GLU A 72 1.93 -3.69 47.73
CA GLU A 72 1.58 -4.80 48.61
C GLU A 72 2.15 -4.60 50.02
N MET A 73 1.38 -4.99 51.04
CA MET A 73 1.84 -4.95 52.43
C MET A 73 2.21 -6.36 52.92
N GLY A 74 3.32 -6.47 53.63
CA GLY A 74 3.74 -7.70 54.30
C GLY A 74 4.08 -7.44 55.77
N GLN A 75 3.56 -8.27 56.67
CA GLN A 75 3.93 -8.21 58.08
C GLN A 75 5.23 -8.99 58.32
N CYS A 76 6.16 -8.40 59.06
CA CYS A 76 7.47 -8.98 59.35
C CYS A 76 8.04 -8.42 60.66
N ARG A 77 9.13 -9.05 61.14
CA ARG A 77 9.92 -8.51 62.25
C ARG A 77 11.19 -7.87 61.72
N VAL A 78 11.48 -6.66 62.19
CA VAL A 78 12.67 -5.90 61.83
C VAL A 78 13.38 -5.48 63.12
N PRO A 79 14.73 -5.58 63.22
CA PRO A 79 15.47 -5.06 64.35
C PRO A 79 15.16 -3.58 64.60
N THR A 80 14.91 -3.19 65.84
CA THR A 80 14.52 -1.81 66.22
C THR A 80 15.56 -0.78 65.79
N ASN A 81 16.85 -1.14 65.86
CA ASN A 81 17.96 -0.28 65.41
C ASN A 81 18.02 -0.10 63.88
N ALA A 82 17.37 -0.96 63.11
CA ALA A 82 17.24 -0.84 61.66
C ALA A 82 16.03 0.01 61.25
N LEU A 83 15.23 0.51 62.21
CA LEU A 83 14.04 1.31 61.95
C LEU A 83 14.20 2.80 62.36
N GLU A 84 13.50 3.64 61.63
CA GLU A 84 13.21 5.03 61.96
C GLU A 84 11.71 5.18 62.18
N PHE A 85 11.32 5.71 63.33
CA PHE A 85 9.92 5.91 63.69
C PHE A 85 9.49 7.32 63.32
N GLY A 86 8.38 7.43 62.60
CA GLY A 86 7.78 8.68 62.14
C GLY A 86 6.55 9.10 62.95
N ALA A 87 5.76 10.03 62.38
CA ALA A 87 4.53 10.54 62.96
C ALA A 87 3.41 9.47 63.05
N PRO A 88 2.34 9.70 63.85
CA PRO A 88 1.16 8.83 63.90
C PRO A 88 0.53 8.65 62.51
N ALA A 89 0.02 7.46 62.21
CA ALA A 89 -0.56 7.11 60.90
C ALA A 89 -1.69 8.04 60.43
N SER A 90 -2.34 8.78 61.33
CA SER A 90 -3.36 9.78 60.99
C SER A 90 -2.82 10.97 60.19
N ASP A 91 -1.54 11.30 60.33
CA ASP A 91 -0.90 12.44 59.68
C ASP A 91 0.02 12.04 58.51
N PHE A 92 0.10 10.73 58.24
CA PHE A 92 1.00 10.15 57.24
C PHE A 92 0.39 10.20 55.83
N LYS A 93 0.99 10.99 54.93
CA LYS A 93 0.69 10.97 53.49
C LYS A 93 1.86 10.34 52.74
N ILE A 94 1.66 9.15 52.15
CA ILE A 94 2.61 8.61 51.17
C ILE A 94 2.28 9.25 49.82
N ASP A 95 3.06 10.26 49.46
CA ASP A 95 3.07 10.78 48.09
C ASP A 95 3.90 9.83 47.23
N ILE A 96 3.28 8.72 46.80
CA ILE A 96 3.85 7.88 45.75
C ILE A 96 3.71 8.66 44.44
N PRO A 97 4.80 9.17 43.84
CA PRO A 97 4.71 10.07 42.69
C PRO A 97 3.93 9.45 41.53
N ARG A 98 4.02 8.13 41.36
CA ARG A 98 3.27 7.37 40.34
C ARG A 98 1.75 7.35 40.58
N LEU A 99 1.29 7.26 41.84
CA LEU A 99 -0.14 7.32 42.17
C LEU A 99 -0.68 8.75 42.08
N GLN A 100 0.11 9.75 42.45
CA GLN A 100 -0.26 11.15 42.24
C GLN A 100 -0.37 11.45 40.73
N ALA A 101 0.63 11.06 39.94
CA ALA A 101 0.62 11.23 38.50
C ALA A 101 -0.54 10.45 37.85
N ALA A 102 -0.86 9.23 38.31
CA ALA A 102 -2.02 8.47 37.85
C ALA A 102 -3.35 9.15 38.19
N LYS A 103 -3.49 9.77 39.37
CA LYS A 103 -4.70 10.54 39.74
C LYS A 103 -4.86 11.79 38.87
N VAL A 104 -3.78 12.54 38.66
CA VAL A 104 -3.78 13.71 37.78
C VAL A 104 -4.11 13.30 36.35
N ALA A 105 -3.49 12.22 35.86
CA ALA A 105 -3.77 11.65 34.55
C ALA A 105 -5.23 11.21 34.44
N ALA A 106 -5.79 10.52 35.43
CA ALA A 106 -7.18 10.07 35.43
C ALA A 106 -8.18 11.25 35.40
N HIS A 107 -7.90 12.33 36.12
CA HIS A 107 -8.76 13.51 36.08
C HIS A 107 -8.76 14.18 34.70
N ILE A 108 -7.56 14.40 34.14
CA ILE A 108 -7.39 14.96 32.80
C ILE A 108 -8.02 14.04 31.75
N SER A 109 -7.77 12.74 31.84
CA SER A 109 -8.25 11.75 30.87
C SER A 109 -9.76 11.60 30.90
N ASN A 110 -10.40 11.59 32.08
CA ASN A 110 -11.86 11.50 32.18
C ASN A 110 -12.55 12.69 31.50
N ARG A 111 -11.99 13.90 31.65
CA ARG A 111 -12.47 15.09 30.93
C ARG A 111 -12.26 14.93 29.42
N ARG A 112 -11.04 14.56 29.02
CA ARG A 112 -10.63 14.44 27.61
C ARG A 112 -11.32 13.30 26.87
N ALA A 113 -11.69 12.21 27.54
CA ALA A 113 -12.37 11.07 26.94
C ALA A 113 -13.75 11.42 26.36
N GLN A 114 -14.35 12.53 26.80
CA GLN A 114 -15.64 13.02 26.29
C GLN A 114 -15.50 13.95 25.07
N ASP A 115 -14.30 14.47 24.82
CA ASP A 115 -14.03 15.30 23.65
C ASP A 115 -13.98 14.43 22.38
N PRO A 116 -14.28 14.98 21.18
CA PRO A 116 -14.27 14.24 19.92
C PRO A 116 -12.98 13.42 19.68
N ALA A 117 -11.81 14.01 19.93
CA ALA A 117 -10.53 13.32 19.78
C ALA A 117 -10.38 12.17 20.78
N GLY A 118 -10.84 12.36 22.02
CA GLY A 118 -10.79 11.34 23.07
C GLY A 118 -11.69 10.15 22.74
N LYS A 119 -12.93 10.43 22.30
CA LYS A 119 -13.87 9.41 21.82
C LYS A 119 -13.27 8.61 20.66
N ALA A 120 -12.68 9.28 19.68
CA ALA A 120 -12.02 8.64 18.55
C ALA A 120 -10.87 7.72 18.98
N ILE A 121 -10.01 8.18 19.90
CA ILE A 121 -8.90 7.38 20.45
C ILE A 121 -9.42 6.13 21.15
N VAL A 122 -10.42 6.27 22.03
CA VAL A 122 -11.02 5.13 22.74
C VAL A 122 -11.63 4.14 21.74
N ALA A 123 -12.42 4.64 20.78
CA ALA A 123 -13.05 3.82 19.76
C ALA A 123 -12.03 3.06 18.87
N MET A 124 -10.89 3.68 18.54
CA MET A 124 -9.81 3.00 17.81
C MET A 124 -9.21 1.85 18.61
N TRP A 125 -8.97 2.04 19.91
CA TRP A 125 -8.39 0.99 20.77
C TRP A 125 -9.37 -0.16 21.01
N ASP A 126 -10.66 0.14 21.21
CA ASP A 126 -11.70 -0.89 21.32
C ASP A 126 -11.79 -1.73 20.03
N ASP A 127 -11.68 -1.08 18.87
CA ASP A 127 -11.66 -1.79 17.57
C ASP A 127 -10.37 -2.59 17.35
N VAL A 128 -9.21 -2.08 17.76
CA VAL A 128 -7.95 -2.85 17.72
C VAL A 128 -8.07 -4.11 18.58
N GLU A 129 -8.67 -4.02 19.76
CA GLU A 129 -8.90 -5.16 20.62
C GLU A 129 -9.88 -6.16 20.00
N LYS A 130 -11.02 -5.68 19.48
CA LYS A 130 -12.01 -6.51 18.79
C LYS A 130 -11.41 -7.26 17.59
N ASN A 131 -10.47 -6.65 16.90
CA ASN A 131 -9.83 -7.19 15.72
C ASN A 131 -8.44 -7.80 15.99
N LYS A 132 -8.05 -8.00 17.26
CA LYS A 132 -6.66 -8.33 17.63
C LYS A 132 -6.14 -9.63 17.00
N VAL A 133 -7.00 -10.63 16.82
CA VAL A 133 -6.62 -11.92 16.19
C VAL A 133 -6.25 -11.71 14.72
N MET A 134 -7.12 -11.05 13.95
CA MET A 134 -6.86 -10.71 12.55
C MET A 134 -5.64 -9.80 12.39
N LEU A 135 -5.49 -8.80 13.27
CA LEU A 135 -4.32 -7.91 13.22
C LEU A 135 -3.02 -8.68 13.48
N ARG A 136 -3.04 -9.66 14.41
CA ARG A 136 -1.92 -10.57 14.68
C ARG A 136 -1.58 -11.41 13.44
N GLU A 137 -2.57 -11.99 12.79
CA GLU A 137 -2.39 -12.76 11.54
C GLU A 137 -1.76 -11.94 10.41
N HIS A 138 -1.96 -10.62 10.42
CA HIS A 138 -1.35 -9.69 9.46
C HIS A 138 -0.04 -9.06 9.93
N GLY A 139 0.53 -9.52 11.05
CA GLY A 139 1.86 -9.14 11.53
C GLY A 139 1.87 -8.01 12.56
N LEU A 140 0.71 -7.61 13.10
CA LEU A 140 0.72 -6.79 14.31
C LEU A 140 1.24 -7.64 15.46
N ARG A 141 2.27 -7.16 16.16
CA ARG A 141 2.79 -7.84 17.35
C ARG A 141 1.87 -7.60 18.54
N VAL A 142 0.71 -8.25 18.54
CA VAL A 142 -0.27 -8.11 19.62
C VAL A 142 0.29 -8.64 20.95
N ASP A 143 1.26 -9.55 20.90
CA ASP A 143 1.85 -10.20 22.08
C ASP A 143 2.52 -9.20 23.05
N VAL A 144 3.12 -8.13 22.53
CA VAL A 144 3.68 -7.06 23.39
C VAL A 144 2.59 -6.24 24.09
N TYR A 145 1.36 -6.31 23.59
CA TYR A 145 0.19 -5.61 24.13
C TYR A 145 -0.76 -6.54 24.90
N GLU A 146 -0.60 -7.86 24.86
CA GLU A 146 -1.52 -8.80 25.50
C GLU A 146 -1.71 -8.54 26.99
N ALA A 147 -0.63 -8.22 27.70
CA ALA A 147 -0.70 -7.89 29.14
C ALA A 147 -1.56 -6.65 29.42
N ILE A 148 -1.67 -5.74 28.44
CA ILE A 148 -2.50 -4.53 28.53
C ILE A 148 -3.92 -4.81 28.02
N LEU A 149 -4.05 -5.44 26.84
CA LEU A 149 -5.34 -5.67 26.18
C LEU A 149 -6.18 -6.75 26.85
N ASN A 150 -5.57 -7.75 27.51
CA ASN A 150 -6.30 -8.80 28.20
C ASN A 150 -6.68 -8.44 29.65
N ASN A 151 -6.25 -7.27 30.15
CA ASN A 151 -6.57 -6.79 31.48
C ASN A 151 -7.27 -5.42 31.37
N GLU A 152 -8.58 -5.39 31.64
CA GLU A 152 -9.39 -4.18 31.48
C GLU A 152 -8.88 -2.98 32.30
N THR A 153 -8.35 -3.24 33.51
CA THR A 153 -7.78 -2.17 34.35
C THR A 153 -6.50 -1.61 33.74
N GLU A 154 -5.60 -2.47 33.26
CA GLU A 154 -4.37 -2.04 32.58
C GLU A 154 -4.69 -1.33 31.26
N ARG A 155 -5.66 -1.82 30.49
CA ARG A 155 -6.17 -1.17 29.28
C ARG A 155 -6.66 0.25 29.58
N ARG A 156 -7.53 0.39 30.58
CA ARG A 156 -8.08 1.67 31.01
C ARG A 156 -7.00 2.62 31.51
N ASN A 157 -6.03 2.11 32.27
CA ASN A 157 -4.89 2.89 32.75
C ASN A 157 -4.00 3.37 31.60
N ALA A 158 -3.73 2.51 30.61
CA ALA A 158 -2.99 2.87 29.41
C ALA A 158 -3.73 3.95 28.61
N LEU A 159 -5.04 3.79 28.35
CA LEU A 159 -5.85 4.79 27.67
C LEU A 159 -5.87 6.13 28.42
N ASN A 160 -6.02 6.10 29.75
CA ASN A 160 -5.96 7.30 30.56
C ASN A 160 -4.61 8.02 30.44
N ALA A 161 -3.52 7.26 30.43
CA ALA A 161 -2.19 7.80 30.22
C ALA A 161 -2.03 8.40 28.81
N ILE A 162 -2.57 7.77 27.75
CA ILE A 162 -2.56 8.33 26.37
C ILE A 162 -3.25 9.69 26.36
N LEU A 163 -4.50 9.71 26.84
CA LEU A 163 -5.34 10.90 26.80
C LEU A 163 -4.73 12.04 27.62
N ALA A 164 -4.10 11.74 28.76
CA ALA A 164 -3.41 12.72 29.58
C ALA A 164 -2.09 13.23 28.97
N SER A 165 -1.44 12.45 28.11
CA SER A 165 -0.09 12.77 27.59
C SER A 165 -0.06 13.85 26.51
N PHE A 166 -1.21 14.22 25.93
CA PHE A 166 -1.28 15.35 25.00
C PHE A 166 -1.02 16.68 25.74
N SER A 167 -0.25 17.58 25.11
CA SER A 167 -0.17 18.95 25.62
C SER A 167 -1.55 19.63 25.56
N GLU A 168 -1.84 20.55 26.47
CA GLU A 168 -3.13 21.26 26.49
C GLU A 168 -3.39 22.00 25.16
N ASP A 169 -2.37 22.60 24.57
CA ASP A 169 -2.50 23.31 23.30
C ASP A 169 -2.75 22.34 22.13
N ALA A 170 -2.00 21.23 22.07
CA ALA A 170 -2.24 20.21 21.04
C ALA A 170 -3.65 19.60 21.18
N TRP A 171 -4.11 19.37 22.41
CA TRP A 171 -5.45 18.85 22.68
C TRP A 171 -6.55 19.81 22.22
N LYS A 172 -6.40 21.11 22.47
CA LYS A 172 -7.32 22.15 21.97
C LYS A 172 -7.35 22.20 20.44
N VAL A 173 -6.19 22.10 19.80
CA VAL A 173 -6.10 22.08 18.32
C VAL A 173 -6.79 20.84 17.76
N LEU A 174 -6.56 19.66 18.33
CA LEU A 174 -7.18 18.40 17.89
C LEU A 174 -8.70 18.39 18.00
N ASN A 175 -9.26 19.15 18.95
CA ASN A 175 -10.70 19.25 19.15
C ASN A 175 -11.31 20.52 18.54
N THR A 176 -10.56 21.23 17.69
CA THR A 176 -11.14 22.34 16.92
C THR A 176 -12.03 21.78 15.80
N PRO A 177 -13.29 22.24 15.66
CA PRO A 177 -14.20 21.77 14.61
C PRO A 177 -13.58 21.84 13.21
N GLY A 178 -13.68 20.74 12.45
CA GLY A 178 -13.11 20.61 11.10
C GLY A 178 -11.59 20.41 11.05
N LEU A 179 -10.90 20.42 12.20
CA LEU A 179 -9.45 20.17 12.34
C LEU A 179 -8.59 20.97 11.33
N PRO A 180 -8.76 22.31 11.25
CA PRO A 180 -8.06 23.13 10.26
C PRO A 180 -6.55 23.14 10.52
N VAL A 181 -5.76 22.89 9.47
CA VAL A 181 -4.29 22.80 9.54
C VAL A 181 -3.66 24.09 10.09
N GLN A 182 -4.29 25.25 9.87
CA GLN A 182 -3.83 26.55 10.34
C GLN A 182 -3.73 26.65 11.87
N LYS A 183 -4.57 25.90 12.59
CA LYS A 183 -4.51 25.85 14.07
C LYS A 183 -3.26 25.14 14.55
N PHE A 184 -2.72 24.19 13.79
CA PHE A 184 -1.46 23.54 14.13
C PHE A 184 -0.27 24.49 13.97
N TYR A 185 -0.32 25.48 13.07
CA TYR A 185 0.75 26.48 12.93
C TYR A 185 0.91 27.37 14.16
N GLN A 186 -0.14 27.45 14.99
CA GLN A 186 -0.17 28.23 16.22
C GLN A 186 0.45 27.48 17.41
N LEU A 187 0.71 26.18 17.27
CA LEU A 187 1.36 25.40 18.31
C LEU A 187 2.83 25.82 18.45
N LYS A 188 3.31 25.87 19.70
CA LYS A 188 4.71 26.14 19.99
C LYS A 188 5.58 25.06 19.36
N GLN A 189 6.52 25.46 18.51
CA GLN A 189 7.43 24.51 17.84
C GLN A 189 8.49 23.96 18.81
N ILE A 190 9.10 22.86 18.41
CA ILE A 190 10.29 22.31 19.08
C ILE A 190 11.45 23.29 18.87
N GLU A 191 11.94 23.85 19.97
CA GLU A 191 13.05 24.80 20.06
C GLU A 191 14.28 24.11 20.67
N ALA A 192 15.46 24.71 20.50
CA ALA A 192 16.74 24.17 20.99
C ALA A 192 16.73 23.72 22.46
N LYS A 193 15.94 24.39 23.31
CA LYS A 193 15.88 24.12 24.76
C LYS A 193 14.49 23.64 25.23
N ASN A 194 13.51 23.50 24.34
CA ASN A 194 12.13 23.19 24.75
C ASN A 194 11.38 22.38 23.69
N PRO A 195 10.73 21.25 24.05
CA PRO A 195 10.68 20.66 25.39
C PRO A 195 12.02 19.99 25.78
N ARG A 196 12.31 19.92 27.08
CA ARG A 196 13.37 19.06 27.63
C ARG A 196 12.74 17.76 28.15
N LEU A 197 13.29 16.62 27.74
CA LEU A 197 12.83 15.30 28.15
C LEU A 197 13.68 14.75 29.28
N GLY A 198 13.06 14.12 30.28
CA GLY A 198 13.76 13.31 31.26
C GLY A 198 14.17 11.94 30.70
N ASN A 199 14.96 11.19 31.47
CA ASN A 199 15.51 9.89 31.03
C ASN A 199 14.46 8.84 30.63
N ASN A 200 13.25 8.95 31.18
CA ASN A 200 12.14 8.04 30.93
C ASN A 200 11.01 8.68 30.11
N ASP A 201 11.22 9.89 29.60
CA ASP A 201 10.24 10.58 28.78
C ASP A 201 10.43 10.22 27.30
N ALA A 202 9.32 10.13 26.57
CA ALA A 202 9.31 10.09 25.11
C ALA A 202 8.40 11.19 24.56
N LEU A 203 8.83 11.82 23.47
CA LEU A 203 8.02 12.81 22.75
C LEU A 203 7.49 12.22 21.44
N ILE A 204 6.18 12.25 21.27
CA ILE A 204 5.53 12.11 19.97
C ILE A 204 5.38 13.50 19.37
N TYR A 205 5.95 13.70 18.18
CA TYR A 205 5.93 14.97 17.47
C TYR A 205 5.36 14.83 16.07
N LEU A 206 4.75 15.90 15.58
CA LEU A 206 4.20 16.04 14.24
C LEU A 206 5.05 17.06 13.48
N ARG A 207 5.57 16.68 12.32
CA ARG A 207 6.12 17.64 11.36
C ARG A 207 5.09 17.91 10.27
N LEU A 208 4.76 19.18 10.06
CA LEU A 208 3.90 19.64 8.97
C LEU A 208 4.74 20.38 7.93
N TYR A 209 4.70 19.89 6.70
CA TYR A 209 5.35 20.47 5.54
C TYR A 209 4.29 21.19 4.70
N VAL A 210 4.42 22.50 4.53
CA VAL A 210 3.40 23.33 3.89
C VAL A 210 4.01 24.23 2.82
N ASN A 211 3.23 24.52 1.80
CA ASN A 211 3.61 25.47 0.76
C ASN A 211 2.86 26.77 1.01
N ASN A 212 3.59 27.89 1.10
CA ASN A 212 2.99 29.20 1.41
C ASN A 212 2.01 29.67 0.33
N THR A 213 2.00 29.03 -0.85
CA THR A 213 1.16 29.40 -2.00
C THR A 213 -0.10 28.55 -2.17
N GLN A 214 -0.25 27.42 -1.46
CA GLN A 214 -1.42 26.53 -1.58
C GLN A 214 -1.92 26.16 -0.18
N SER A 215 -3.05 26.74 0.25
CA SER A 215 -3.56 26.58 1.62
C SER A 215 -3.96 25.16 1.99
N ASP A 216 -4.31 24.33 0.99
CA ASP A 216 -5.00 23.05 1.22
C ASP A 216 -4.10 21.83 1.00
N TYR A 217 -2.90 22.02 0.43
CA TYR A 217 -1.95 20.94 0.18
C TYR A 217 -0.78 21.00 1.15
N PHE A 218 -0.71 20.02 2.04
CA PHE A 218 0.39 19.85 3.00
C PHE A 218 0.74 18.37 3.15
N ALA A 219 1.94 18.11 3.66
CA ALA A 219 2.36 16.77 4.04
C ALA A 219 2.68 16.70 5.53
N LYS A 220 2.54 15.50 6.11
CA LYS A 220 2.64 15.27 7.54
C LYS A 220 3.53 14.08 7.85
N TYR A 221 4.35 14.23 8.88
CA TYR A 221 5.21 13.18 9.42
C TYR A 221 4.98 13.07 10.92
N VAL A 222 4.68 11.88 11.42
CA VAL A 222 4.61 11.63 12.87
C VAL A 222 5.85 10.85 13.27
N GLY A 223 6.57 11.35 14.27
CA GLY A 223 7.77 10.72 14.78
C GLY A 223 7.77 10.62 16.29
N GLN A 224 8.68 9.79 16.80
CA GLN A 224 8.99 9.65 18.21
C GLN A 224 10.46 9.99 18.44
N THR A 225 10.76 10.58 19.61
CA THR A 225 12.13 10.75 20.09
C THR A 225 12.19 10.59 21.61
N ILE A 226 13.31 10.05 22.09
CA ILE A 226 13.68 9.95 23.51
C ILE A 226 14.90 10.83 23.84
N GLN A 227 15.36 11.62 22.87
CA GLN A 227 16.50 12.52 23.08
C GLN A 227 16.10 13.61 24.07
N GLU A 228 16.97 13.88 25.05
CA GLU A 228 16.79 14.94 26.05
C GLU A 228 16.38 16.28 25.41
N TYR A 229 16.99 16.59 24.26
CA TYR A 229 16.66 17.74 23.42
C TYR A 229 16.09 17.28 22.07
N PRO A 230 14.75 17.20 21.93
CA PRO A 230 14.07 16.83 20.68
C PRO A 230 14.42 17.69 19.47
N TYR A 231 14.99 18.88 19.68
CA TYR A 231 15.52 19.75 18.64
C TYR A 231 16.65 19.09 17.85
N ASP A 232 17.53 18.31 18.49
CA ASP A 232 18.62 17.61 17.82
C ASP A 232 18.08 16.62 16.79
N ARG A 233 17.00 15.91 17.15
CA ARG A 233 16.25 15.07 16.20
C ARG A 233 15.67 15.88 15.04
N GLN A 234 15.23 17.11 15.29
CA GLN A 234 14.74 17.98 14.22
C GLN A 234 15.87 18.42 13.28
N GLN A 235 17.06 18.71 13.82
CA GLN A 235 18.25 19.04 13.03
C GLN A 235 18.72 17.87 12.17
N GLN A 236 18.68 16.64 12.68
CA GLN A 236 18.95 15.43 11.90
C GLN A 236 18.00 15.32 10.69
N HIS A 237 16.71 15.59 10.91
CA HIS A 237 15.73 15.60 9.82
C HIS A 237 15.99 16.72 8.80
N ILE A 238 16.36 17.92 9.25
CA ILE A 238 16.71 19.04 8.37
C ILE A 238 17.95 18.71 7.53
N ALA A 239 18.99 18.13 8.13
CA ALA A 239 20.18 17.71 7.43
C ALA A 239 19.86 16.69 6.31
N PHE A 240 19.00 15.71 6.59
CA PHE A 240 18.56 14.75 5.57
C PHE A 240 17.63 15.34 4.51
N LEU A 241 16.88 16.40 4.83
CA LEU A 241 16.12 17.14 3.81
C LEU A 241 17.05 17.90 2.87
N GLN A 242 18.17 18.43 3.37
CA GLN A 242 19.17 19.15 2.59
C GLN A 242 20.09 18.23 1.77
N ASP A 243 20.28 16.99 2.20
CA ASP A 243 21.11 16.00 1.51
C ASP A 243 20.40 15.44 0.25
N PRO A 244 20.83 15.80 -0.98
CA PRO A 244 20.20 15.31 -2.20
C PRO A 244 20.30 13.79 -2.37
N ALA A 245 21.30 13.14 -1.74
CA ALA A 245 21.50 11.70 -1.77
C ALA A 245 20.48 10.93 -0.92
N GLN A 246 19.80 11.58 0.03
CA GLN A 246 18.70 10.95 0.74
C GLN A 246 17.50 10.80 -0.17
N HIS A 247 17.10 9.55 -0.43
CA HIS A 247 16.02 9.22 -1.35
C HIS A 247 14.80 8.60 -0.67
N GLY A 248 14.73 8.67 0.67
CA GLY A 248 13.56 8.25 1.44
C GLY A 248 12.28 8.90 0.90
N THR A 249 11.19 8.14 0.83
CA THR A 249 9.87 8.65 0.39
C THR A 249 9.47 9.91 1.14
N HIS A 250 9.66 9.91 2.47
CA HIS A 250 9.30 11.05 3.31
C HIS A 250 10.15 12.29 3.00
N TYR A 251 11.46 12.15 2.79
CA TYR A 251 12.34 13.29 2.46
C TYR A 251 12.03 13.87 1.08
N ARG A 252 11.71 13.03 0.09
CA ARG A 252 11.30 13.49 -1.25
C ARG A 252 9.98 14.25 -1.23
N GLU A 253 9.02 13.79 -0.45
CA GLU A 253 7.75 14.50 -0.29
C GLU A 253 7.97 15.83 0.43
N ALA A 254 8.66 15.81 1.56
CA ALA A 254 8.93 17.00 2.36
C ALA A 254 9.71 18.11 1.62
N ARG A 255 10.63 17.78 0.70
CA ARG A 255 11.35 18.77 -0.13
C ARG A 255 10.47 19.56 -1.10
N GLN A 256 9.24 19.13 -1.35
CA GLN A 256 8.30 19.86 -2.22
C GLN A 256 7.68 21.08 -1.51
N PHE A 257 7.94 21.24 -0.21
CA PHE A 257 7.33 22.26 0.63
C PHE A 257 8.38 23.28 1.09
N SER A 258 7.98 24.54 1.16
CA SER A 258 8.87 25.65 1.56
C SER A 258 9.04 25.76 3.07
N THR A 259 8.05 25.31 3.84
CA THR A 259 7.96 25.59 5.27
C THR A 259 7.72 24.29 6.03
N CYS A 260 8.42 24.11 7.15
CA CYS A 260 8.28 22.95 8.02
C CYS A 260 8.01 23.40 9.47
N TYR A 261 6.93 22.91 10.06
CA TYR A 261 6.61 23.09 11.49
C TYR A 261 6.90 21.81 12.24
N ALA A 262 7.74 21.85 13.27
CA ALA A 262 8.01 20.70 14.14
C ALA A 262 7.28 20.86 15.48
N LEU A 263 6.19 20.12 15.67
CA LEU A 263 5.20 20.35 16.71
C LEU A 263 5.25 19.24 17.77
N PRO A 264 5.45 19.55 19.06
CA PRO A 264 5.33 18.58 20.14
C PRO A 264 3.85 18.28 20.38
N ILE A 265 3.43 17.01 20.23
CA ILE A 265 2.02 16.62 20.36
C ILE A 265 1.77 15.93 21.71
N MET A 266 2.56 14.90 22.02
CA MET A 266 2.41 14.14 23.27
C MET A 266 3.75 13.99 23.96
N LYS A 267 3.76 14.18 25.28
CA LYS A 267 4.89 13.83 26.15
C LYS A 267 4.48 12.63 27.02
N LEU A 268 5.01 11.46 26.68
CA LEU A 268 4.85 10.23 27.45
C LEU A 268 5.89 10.25 28.58
N SER A 269 5.46 10.06 29.83
CA SER A 269 6.33 10.08 31.03
C SER A 269 6.27 8.74 31.78
N GLU A 270 6.93 8.61 32.93
CA GLU A 270 7.07 7.37 33.74
C GLU A 270 5.76 6.65 34.11
N THR A 271 4.60 7.30 33.98
CA THR A 271 3.29 6.65 34.14
C THR A 271 2.94 5.72 32.97
N TRP A 272 3.65 5.83 31.84
CA TRP A 272 3.49 5.02 30.65
C TRP A 272 4.19 3.66 30.80
N ASN A 273 3.59 2.58 30.29
CA ASN A 273 4.20 1.25 30.35
C ASN A 273 5.43 1.19 29.40
N PRO A 274 6.67 1.09 29.90
CA PRO A 274 7.87 1.12 29.06
C PRO A 274 7.96 -0.08 28.10
N ARG A 275 7.23 -1.18 28.37
CA ARG A 275 7.15 -2.33 27.45
C ARG A 275 6.48 -1.97 26.12
N VAL A 276 5.68 -0.90 26.08
CA VAL A 276 5.06 -0.38 24.85
C VAL A 276 6.06 0.41 23.98
N LEU A 277 7.11 0.98 24.58
CA LEU A 277 8.11 1.81 23.89
C LEU A 277 9.32 1.00 23.40
N GLY A 278 9.44 -0.27 23.79
CA GLY A 278 10.50 -1.16 23.33
C GLY A 278 10.33 -1.50 21.85
N LEU A 279 10.92 -0.70 20.97
CA LEU A 279 11.22 -1.15 19.61
C LEU A 279 12.15 -2.36 19.74
N SER A 280 11.69 -3.56 19.43
CA SER A 280 12.61 -4.70 19.30
C SER A 280 13.55 -4.39 18.14
N ARG A 281 14.78 -3.99 18.48
CA ARG A 281 15.84 -3.66 17.52
C ARG A 281 16.15 -4.81 16.54
N GLU A 282 15.76 -6.04 16.86
CA GLU A 282 16.03 -7.25 16.09
C GLU A 282 15.11 -7.45 14.86
N GLY A 283 13.97 -6.74 14.76
CA GLY A 283 12.98 -7.00 13.69
C GLY A 283 13.00 -6.05 12.49
N LEU A 284 13.74 -4.94 12.56
CA LEU A 284 13.72 -3.92 11.50
C LEU A 284 14.73 -4.18 10.37
N SER A 285 15.66 -5.13 10.52
CA SER A 285 16.76 -5.30 9.56
C SER A 285 16.50 -6.30 8.43
N ASP A 286 15.72 -7.37 8.63
CA ASP A 286 15.75 -8.50 7.66
C ASP A 286 14.41 -8.88 6.99
N GLU A 287 13.24 -8.68 7.61
CA GLU A 287 11.96 -9.16 7.03
C GLU A 287 11.16 -8.11 6.24
N ALA A 288 11.52 -6.82 6.36
CA ALA A 288 10.82 -5.72 5.69
C ALA A 288 10.95 -5.74 4.16
N LEU A 289 11.85 -6.56 3.60
CA LEU A 289 12.03 -6.72 2.15
C LEU A 289 11.13 -7.80 1.53
N THR A 290 10.50 -8.67 2.33
CA THR A 290 9.69 -9.81 1.86
C THR A 290 8.22 -9.78 2.32
N ALA A 291 7.84 -8.90 3.25
CA ALA A 291 6.53 -8.86 3.90
C ALA A 291 5.49 -7.86 3.30
N THR A 292 5.45 -7.68 1.97
CA THR A 292 4.60 -6.63 1.37
C THR A 292 3.08 -6.85 1.51
N LEU A 293 2.56 -8.09 1.45
CA LEU A 293 1.11 -8.31 1.63
C LEU A 293 0.66 -8.14 3.08
N PRO A 294 1.25 -8.88 4.05
CA PRO A 294 0.74 -8.83 5.42
C PRO A 294 0.81 -7.42 5.97
N HIS A 295 1.90 -6.69 5.69
CA HIS A 295 2.01 -5.28 6.05
C HIS A 295 0.94 -4.40 5.39
N ARG A 296 0.63 -4.60 4.10
CA ARG A 296 -0.46 -3.85 3.43
C ARG A 296 -1.82 -4.19 4.02
N LEU A 297 -2.12 -5.47 4.25
CA LEU A 297 -3.37 -5.90 4.88
C LEU A 297 -3.50 -5.33 6.29
N LEU A 298 -2.43 -5.35 7.07
CA LEU A 298 -2.36 -4.73 8.39
C LEU A 298 -2.64 -3.22 8.32
N MET A 299 -1.95 -2.50 7.43
CA MET A 299 -2.15 -1.06 7.29
C MET A 299 -3.57 -0.73 6.77
N THR A 300 -4.16 -1.58 5.92
CA THR A 300 -5.57 -1.45 5.47
C THR A 300 -6.53 -1.68 6.62
N ALA A 301 -6.32 -2.71 7.43
CA ALA A 301 -7.12 -2.99 8.60
C ALA A 301 -7.05 -1.83 9.61
N LEU A 302 -5.85 -1.33 9.92
CA LEU A 302 -5.66 -0.18 10.81
C LEU A 302 -6.29 1.11 10.25
N ASN A 303 -6.20 1.35 8.94
CA ASN A 303 -6.86 2.48 8.31
C ASN A 303 -8.39 2.36 8.40
N LYS A 304 -8.95 1.18 8.15
CA LYS A 304 -10.39 0.93 8.31
C LYS A 304 -10.85 1.15 9.74
N ILE A 305 -10.13 0.59 10.73
CA ILE A 305 -10.39 0.82 12.16
C ILE A 305 -10.40 2.33 12.46
N THR A 306 -9.43 3.07 11.94
CA THR A 306 -9.34 4.52 12.15
C THR A 306 -10.54 5.25 11.52
N GLN A 307 -10.89 4.93 10.28
CA GLN A 307 -12.03 5.53 9.57
C GLN A 307 -13.37 5.23 10.24
N ASP A 308 -13.60 3.98 10.63
CA ASP A 308 -14.81 3.55 11.31
C ASP A 308 -14.93 4.24 12.68
N ALA A 309 -13.83 4.32 13.45
CA ALA A 309 -13.79 5.07 14.71
C ALA A 309 -14.07 6.56 14.52
N PHE A 310 -13.51 7.19 13.49
CA PHE A 310 -13.75 8.61 13.19
C PHE A 310 -15.20 8.86 12.80
N ALA A 311 -15.78 8.01 11.93
CA ALA A 311 -17.17 8.10 11.54
C ALA A 311 -18.12 7.94 12.74
N ARG A 312 -17.91 6.92 13.58
CA ARG A 312 -18.74 6.68 14.79
C ARG A 312 -18.69 7.82 15.80
N THR A 313 -17.56 8.53 15.88
CA THR A 313 -17.34 9.57 16.90
C THR A 313 -17.53 10.99 16.37
N GLY A 314 -17.80 11.14 15.08
CA GLY A 314 -17.88 12.44 14.41
C GLY A 314 -16.54 13.18 14.36
N PHE A 315 -15.42 12.47 14.51
CA PHE A 315 -14.09 13.08 14.46
C PHE A 315 -13.70 13.33 12.99
N PRO A 316 -13.31 14.57 12.62
CA PRO A 316 -13.01 14.90 11.23
C PRO A 316 -11.71 14.23 10.77
N SER A 317 -11.66 13.83 9.50
CA SER A 317 -10.41 13.37 8.88
C SER A 317 -9.41 14.53 8.77
N PHE A 318 -8.17 14.33 9.21
CA PHE A 318 -7.10 15.30 8.96
C PHE A 318 -6.55 15.08 7.53
N PRO A 319 -6.69 16.04 6.59
CA PRO A 319 -6.21 15.87 5.21
C PRO A 319 -4.67 15.86 5.13
N GLY A 320 -4.15 15.88 3.91
CA GLY A 320 -2.70 15.96 3.63
C GLY A 320 -2.00 14.59 3.51
N ASN A 321 -0.82 14.62 2.88
CA ASN A 321 -0.06 13.41 2.53
C ASN A 321 0.80 12.92 3.70
N GLY A 322 0.64 11.66 4.11
CA GLY A 322 1.56 11.02 5.06
C GLY A 322 2.95 10.80 4.44
N CYS A 323 3.99 11.38 5.01
CA CYS A 323 5.36 11.26 4.49
C CYS A 323 6.00 9.93 4.89
N ASN A 324 5.79 9.46 6.13
CA ASN A 324 6.35 8.20 6.66
C ASN A 324 5.29 7.14 6.97
N TRP A 325 4.04 7.39 6.57
CA TRP A 325 2.95 6.44 6.65
C TRP A 325 2.52 6.26 5.21
N ASN A 326 3.09 5.27 4.53
CA ASN A 326 2.54 4.84 3.27
C ASN A 326 1.11 4.38 3.60
N CYS A 327 0.10 5.11 3.12
CA CYS A 327 -1.23 4.52 3.05
C CYS A 327 -1.06 3.15 2.36
N PRO A 328 -1.77 2.08 2.75
CA PRO A 328 -1.63 0.77 2.12
C PRO A 328 -1.83 0.80 0.58
N LEU A 329 -2.47 1.87 0.09
CA LEU A 329 -2.66 2.21 -1.32
C LEU A 329 -1.54 3.09 -1.92
N GLN A 330 -0.75 3.79 -1.10
CA GLN A 330 0.39 4.63 -1.49
C GLN A 330 1.67 3.80 -1.50
N GLU A 331 2.20 3.58 -2.69
CA GLU A 331 3.38 2.76 -2.85
C GLU A 331 4.68 3.57 -2.75
N GLY A 332 5.70 3.00 -2.12
CA GLY A 332 7.06 3.46 -2.36
C GLY A 332 7.40 3.33 -3.84
N ARG A 333 7.86 4.42 -4.50
CA ARG A 333 8.28 4.45 -5.92
C ARG A 333 9.24 3.32 -6.36
N LYS A 334 9.84 2.57 -5.43
CA LYS A 334 10.84 1.51 -5.65
C LYS A 334 10.44 0.15 -5.06
N GLU A 335 9.26 0.03 -4.48
CA GLU A 335 8.79 -1.24 -3.90
C GLU A 335 8.24 -2.16 -4.98
N ARG A 336 8.45 -3.47 -4.82
CA ARG A 336 7.85 -4.48 -5.70
C ARG A 336 6.36 -4.55 -5.42
N ARG A 337 5.55 -4.34 -6.46
CA ARG A 337 4.10 -4.56 -6.37
C ARG A 337 3.82 -6.05 -6.21
N GLN A 338 2.95 -6.35 -5.27
CA GLN A 338 2.35 -7.67 -5.19
C GLN A 338 1.11 -7.75 -6.08
N TRP A 339 1.02 -8.84 -6.83
CA TRP A 339 -0.05 -9.13 -7.75
C TRP A 339 -0.73 -10.42 -7.32
N THR A 340 -2.05 -10.44 -7.39
CA THR A 340 -2.85 -11.64 -7.22
C THR A 340 -3.21 -12.18 -8.60
N GLN A 341 -2.87 -13.43 -8.87
CA GLN A 341 -3.21 -14.12 -10.11
C GLN A 341 -4.37 -15.08 -9.88
N TYR A 342 -5.33 -15.11 -10.80
CA TYR A 342 -6.30 -16.20 -10.92
C TYR A 342 -6.62 -16.43 -12.40
N ARG A 343 -7.29 -17.55 -12.70
CA ARG A 343 -7.69 -17.92 -14.06
C ARG A 343 -9.18 -17.70 -14.27
N LEU A 344 -9.54 -17.36 -15.49
CA LEU A 344 -10.92 -17.20 -15.94
C LEU A 344 -11.03 -17.68 -17.38
N THR A 345 -12.13 -18.35 -17.70
CA THR A 345 -12.49 -18.68 -19.07
C THR A 345 -13.36 -17.56 -19.62
N THR A 346 -12.97 -16.96 -20.75
CA THR A 346 -13.75 -15.89 -21.39
C THR A 346 -15.09 -16.44 -21.92
N SER A 347 -16.02 -15.56 -22.28
CA SER A 347 -17.25 -15.96 -22.99
C SER A 347 -17.01 -16.74 -24.29
N GLU A 348 -15.85 -16.55 -24.92
CA GLU A 348 -15.41 -17.31 -26.12
C GLU A 348 -14.80 -18.69 -25.79
N GLY A 349 -14.80 -19.13 -24.54
CA GLY A 349 -14.19 -20.40 -24.12
C GLY A 349 -12.65 -20.40 -24.06
N ARG A 350 -12.01 -19.22 -24.08
CA ARG A 350 -10.55 -19.07 -24.06
C ARG A 350 -10.05 -18.88 -22.63
N GLU A 351 -8.94 -19.53 -22.30
CA GLU A 351 -8.29 -19.39 -21.00
C GLU A 351 -7.53 -18.06 -20.88
N MET A 352 -7.72 -17.39 -19.75
CA MET A 352 -7.11 -16.10 -19.43
C MET A 352 -6.60 -16.09 -17.98
N SER A 353 -5.35 -15.64 -17.79
CA SER A 353 -4.86 -15.26 -16.47
C SER A 353 -5.14 -13.79 -16.20
N ILE A 354 -5.69 -13.49 -15.02
CA ILE A 354 -5.90 -12.13 -14.54
C ILE A 354 -4.93 -11.86 -13.40
N PHE A 355 -4.11 -10.82 -13.55
CA PHE A 355 -3.19 -10.32 -12.52
C PHE A 355 -3.74 -9.02 -11.95
N ARG A 356 -4.13 -9.00 -10.67
CA ARG A 356 -4.73 -7.82 -10.03
C ARG A 356 -3.83 -7.24 -8.95
N CYS A 357 -3.81 -5.92 -8.87
CA CYS A 357 -3.24 -5.20 -7.74
C CYS A 357 -4.08 -3.97 -7.38
N GLN A 358 -3.97 -3.51 -6.15
CA GLN A 358 -4.55 -2.23 -5.74
C GLN A 358 -3.58 -1.09 -6.07
N SER A 359 -4.14 0.06 -6.44
CA SER A 359 -3.43 1.31 -6.65
C SER A 359 -4.33 2.50 -6.28
N HIS A 360 -3.98 3.71 -6.72
CA HIS A 360 -4.76 4.91 -6.49
C HIS A 360 -4.62 5.89 -7.65
N VAL A 361 -5.57 6.82 -7.74
CA VAL A 361 -5.49 7.96 -8.64
C VAL A 361 -4.39 8.90 -8.16
N ALA A 362 -3.40 9.16 -9.01
CA ALA A 362 -2.28 10.04 -8.74
C ALA A 362 -2.31 11.28 -9.64
N ARG A 363 -1.57 12.33 -9.24
CA ARG A 363 -1.23 13.43 -10.15
C ARG A 363 -0.12 12.96 -11.10
N LEU A 364 -0.39 13.02 -12.39
CA LEU A 364 0.61 12.78 -13.43
C LEU A 364 1.20 14.11 -13.88
N ASP A 365 2.51 14.27 -13.73
CA ASP A 365 3.25 15.46 -14.13
C ASP A 365 3.75 15.34 -15.58
N TYR A 366 3.33 16.30 -16.41
CA TYR A 366 3.75 16.49 -17.80
C TYR A 366 4.39 17.87 -18.02
N GLY A 367 5.06 18.40 -17.00
CA GLY A 367 5.80 19.67 -17.04
C GLY A 367 4.94 20.85 -16.62
N ARG A 368 4.05 21.34 -17.51
CA ARG A 368 3.26 22.57 -17.25
C ARG A 368 1.82 22.32 -16.79
N HIS A 369 1.33 21.09 -16.96
CA HIS A 369 -0.01 20.70 -16.57
C HIS A 369 0.06 19.38 -15.81
N TYR A 370 -0.77 19.26 -14.77
CA TYR A 370 -1.02 17.99 -14.12
C TYR A 370 -2.37 17.45 -14.60
N THR A 371 -2.45 16.15 -14.77
CA THR A 371 -3.72 15.44 -15.02
C THR A 371 -3.91 14.38 -13.95
N LEU A 372 -5.16 14.04 -13.65
CA LEU A 372 -5.45 12.87 -12.82
C LEU A 372 -5.26 11.61 -13.65
N GLY A 373 -4.67 10.58 -13.04
CA GLY A 373 -4.39 9.36 -13.75
C GLY A 373 -3.86 8.25 -12.86
N MET A 374 -3.47 7.15 -13.49
CA MET A 374 -2.80 6.04 -12.84
C MET A 374 -1.31 6.07 -13.14
N LEU A 375 -0.49 5.93 -12.10
CA LEU A 375 0.93 5.64 -12.20
C LEU A 375 1.20 4.21 -11.70
N LEU A 376 1.44 3.31 -12.64
CA LEU A 376 1.71 1.90 -12.37
C LEU A 376 3.20 1.62 -12.60
N SER A 377 3.91 1.23 -11.54
CA SER A 377 5.33 0.91 -11.53
C SER A 377 5.54 -0.60 -11.57
N PHE A 378 6.35 -1.05 -12.53
CA PHE A 378 6.81 -2.41 -12.63
C PHE A 378 8.30 -2.39 -12.31
N MET A 379 8.66 -2.69 -11.07
CA MET A 379 10.04 -2.56 -10.58
C MET A 379 10.62 -3.91 -10.20
N SER A 380 11.88 -4.13 -10.53
CA SER A 380 12.70 -5.22 -10.06
C SER A 380 13.88 -4.62 -9.30
N SER A 381 14.09 -5.06 -8.07
CA SER A 381 15.27 -4.69 -7.29
C SER A 381 16.22 -5.88 -7.20
N ARG A 382 17.49 -5.66 -7.50
CA ARG A 382 18.59 -6.63 -7.33
C ARG A 382 19.75 -5.93 -6.64
N ARG A 383 20.49 -6.64 -5.80
CA ARG A 383 21.79 -6.14 -5.35
C ARG A 383 22.81 -6.42 -6.45
N ASN A 384 23.59 -5.42 -6.83
CA ASN A 384 24.71 -5.60 -7.74
C ASN A 384 25.87 -6.34 -7.02
N GLN A 385 26.98 -6.58 -7.72
CA GLN A 385 28.17 -7.23 -7.14
C GLN A 385 28.75 -6.47 -5.93
N GLU A 386 28.55 -5.15 -5.85
CA GLU A 386 28.94 -4.30 -4.72
C GLU A 386 27.93 -4.33 -3.55
N GLY A 387 26.88 -5.14 -3.64
CA GLY A 387 25.80 -5.18 -2.66
C GLY A 387 24.83 -3.99 -2.71
N LYS A 388 25.01 -3.02 -3.62
CA LYS A 388 24.10 -1.86 -3.79
C LYS A 388 22.80 -2.28 -4.46
N LEU A 389 21.68 -1.80 -3.92
CA LEU A 389 20.35 -2.05 -4.47
C LEU A 389 20.17 -1.28 -5.79
N GLN A 390 20.16 -2.00 -6.91
CA GLN A 390 19.81 -1.51 -8.22
C GLN A 390 18.33 -1.80 -8.49
N THR A 391 17.56 -0.75 -8.76
CA THR A 391 16.15 -0.90 -9.15
C THR A 391 16.00 -0.59 -10.63
N THR A 392 15.54 -1.57 -11.39
CA THR A 392 15.25 -1.46 -12.83
C THR A 392 13.76 -1.69 -13.05
N GLY A 393 13.14 -0.99 -14.01
CA GLY A 393 11.71 -1.17 -14.24
C GLY A 393 11.13 -0.26 -15.30
N ILE A 394 9.81 -0.31 -15.44
CA ILE A 394 9.02 0.57 -16.29
C ILE A 394 7.89 1.22 -15.51
N PHE A 395 7.46 2.38 -15.99
CA PHE A 395 6.28 3.06 -15.51
C PHE A 395 5.24 3.11 -16.62
N LEU A 396 4.00 2.75 -16.29
CA LEU A 396 2.84 3.03 -17.11
C LEU A 396 2.11 4.23 -16.52
N ARG A 397 1.79 5.17 -17.40
CA ARG A 397 1.01 6.37 -17.09
C ARG A 397 -0.25 6.28 -17.93
N SER A 398 -1.40 6.40 -17.29
CA SER A 398 -2.68 6.51 -17.99
C SER A 398 -3.47 7.68 -17.44
N HIS A 399 -3.99 8.51 -18.33
CA HIS A 399 -4.93 9.58 -17.98
C HIS A 399 -6.27 8.96 -17.60
N LEU A 400 -6.90 9.50 -16.56
CA LEU A 400 -8.20 9.06 -16.03
C LEU A 400 -9.12 10.25 -15.70
N ASP A 401 -8.70 11.47 -16.05
CA ASP A 401 -9.38 12.73 -15.75
C ASP A 401 -10.75 12.86 -16.45
N ASN A 402 -10.97 12.11 -17.53
CA ASN A 402 -12.23 12.04 -18.24
C ASN A 402 -13.23 11.02 -17.65
N LEU A 403 -12.85 10.27 -16.61
CA LEU A 403 -13.68 9.22 -16.02
C LEU A 403 -14.53 9.76 -14.85
N PRO A 404 -15.77 9.24 -14.66
CA PRO A 404 -16.67 9.69 -13.61
C PRO A 404 -16.08 9.43 -12.22
N ALA A 405 -16.30 10.39 -11.31
CA ALA A 405 -15.95 10.30 -9.89
C ALA A 405 -14.46 10.00 -9.59
N ILE A 406 -13.56 10.23 -10.55
CA ILE A 406 -12.12 10.15 -10.31
C ILE A 406 -11.66 11.38 -9.53
N SER A 407 -11.10 11.14 -8.35
CA SER A 407 -10.50 12.16 -7.49
C SER A 407 -9.12 11.72 -7.02
N LEU A 408 -8.25 12.69 -6.70
CA LEU A 408 -6.89 12.40 -6.24
C LEU A 408 -6.92 11.50 -4.99
N GLY A 409 -6.17 10.40 -5.01
CA GLY A 409 -6.09 9.43 -3.93
C GLY A 409 -7.20 8.39 -3.93
N ALA A 410 -8.20 8.49 -4.81
CA ALA A 410 -9.26 7.47 -4.92
C ALA A 410 -8.64 6.09 -5.22
N PRO A 411 -9.11 5.01 -4.55
CA PRO A 411 -8.59 3.67 -4.75
C PRO A 411 -8.91 3.17 -6.17
N LEU A 412 -7.95 2.47 -6.76
CA LEU A 412 -8.10 1.79 -8.03
C LEU A 412 -7.78 0.31 -7.86
N ILE A 413 -8.51 -0.57 -8.54
CA ILE A 413 -8.07 -1.94 -8.80
C ILE A 413 -7.55 -1.99 -10.23
N VAL A 414 -6.32 -2.44 -10.40
CA VAL A 414 -5.68 -2.55 -11.71
C VAL A 414 -5.56 -4.01 -12.06
N SER A 415 -6.03 -4.38 -13.26
CA SER A 415 -6.02 -5.75 -13.75
C SER A 415 -5.20 -5.82 -15.04
N VAL A 416 -4.25 -6.74 -15.12
CA VAL A 416 -3.62 -7.18 -16.38
C VAL A 416 -4.29 -8.48 -16.79
N GLU A 417 -4.98 -8.46 -17.92
CA GLU A 417 -5.76 -9.57 -18.47
C GLU A 417 -4.93 -10.21 -19.59
N LEU A 418 -4.51 -11.47 -19.43
CA LEU A 418 -3.54 -12.12 -20.30
C LEU A 418 -4.07 -13.43 -20.86
N MET A 419 -4.20 -13.52 -22.17
CA MET A 419 -4.67 -14.73 -22.86
C MET A 419 -3.59 -15.82 -22.83
N GLU A 420 -3.96 -17.02 -22.36
CA GLU A 420 -3.05 -18.16 -22.25
C GLU A 420 -2.76 -18.80 -23.61
N ASP A 421 -3.71 -18.71 -24.54
CA ASP A 421 -3.56 -19.20 -25.91
C ASP A 421 -2.63 -18.34 -26.79
N GLY A 422 -2.13 -17.22 -26.26
CA GLY A 422 -1.25 -16.29 -26.98
C GLY A 422 -1.93 -15.51 -28.12
N LYS A 423 -3.23 -15.73 -28.37
CA LYS A 423 -3.99 -15.00 -29.38
C LYS A 423 -4.36 -13.60 -28.85
N PRO A 424 -4.68 -12.64 -29.74
CA PRO A 424 -5.02 -11.29 -29.34
C PRO A 424 -6.16 -11.22 -28.30
N HIS A 425 -6.02 -10.29 -27.37
CA HIS A 425 -7.10 -9.86 -26.49
C HIS A 425 -8.15 -9.06 -27.29
N ALA A 426 -9.41 -9.05 -26.85
CA ALA A 426 -10.48 -8.28 -27.49
C ALA A 426 -10.18 -6.76 -27.48
N ASP A 427 -9.51 -6.28 -26.44
CA ASP A 427 -9.04 -4.90 -26.30
C ASP A 427 -7.55 -4.85 -25.95
N PRO A 428 -6.64 -5.07 -26.92
CA PRO A 428 -5.22 -5.19 -26.60
C PRO A 428 -4.65 -3.83 -26.15
N TRP A 429 -3.80 -3.87 -25.12
CA TRP A 429 -3.07 -2.69 -24.65
C TRP A 429 -2.01 -2.26 -25.65
N PHE A 430 -1.27 -3.22 -26.21
CA PHE A 430 -0.33 -2.99 -27.30
C PHE A 430 -1.08 -2.89 -28.62
N ARG A 431 -0.99 -1.72 -29.27
CA ARG A 431 -1.78 -1.36 -30.45
C ARG A 431 -0.94 -1.11 -31.70
N HIS A 432 0.24 -1.71 -31.79
CA HIS A 432 1.06 -1.68 -32.99
C HIS A 432 0.50 -2.66 -34.05
N PRO A 433 1.08 -2.72 -35.26
CA PRO A 433 0.73 -3.79 -36.18
C PRO A 433 1.06 -5.16 -35.60
N TYR A 434 0.31 -6.18 -36.01
CA TYR A 434 0.48 -7.57 -35.54
C TYR A 434 1.77 -8.22 -36.07
N HIS A 435 2.16 -7.84 -37.29
CA HIS A 435 3.43 -8.22 -37.91
C HIS A 435 4.34 -6.99 -37.92
N GLY A 436 5.47 -7.06 -37.21
CA GLY A 436 6.40 -5.94 -37.09
C GLY A 436 7.83 -6.42 -36.93
N ALA A 437 8.69 -5.61 -36.32
CA ALA A 437 10.14 -5.81 -36.40
C ALA A 437 10.67 -7.00 -35.59
N TRP A 438 9.86 -7.55 -34.69
CA TRP A 438 10.29 -8.56 -33.73
C TRP A 438 9.33 -9.75 -33.73
N ASP A 439 9.88 -10.95 -33.54
CA ASP A 439 9.15 -12.23 -33.59
C ASP A 439 8.01 -12.33 -32.57
N ASN A 440 8.13 -11.60 -31.45
CA ASN A 440 7.15 -11.59 -30.37
C ASN A 440 5.96 -10.65 -30.58
N TYR A 441 5.87 -9.90 -31.69
CA TYR A 441 4.83 -8.89 -31.89
C TYR A 441 3.41 -9.45 -31.71
N HIS A 442 3.16 -10.64 -32.24
CA HIS A 442 1.88 -11.32 -32.14
C HIS A 442 1.45 -11.54 -30.68
N GLU A 443 2.40 -11.95 -29.82
CA GLU A 443 2.17 -12.19 -28.40
C GLU A 443 1.89 -10.87 -27.65
N LEU A 444 2.46 -9.75 -28.07
CA LEU A 444 2.24 -8.47 -27.37
C LEU A 444 0.77 -8.02 -27.42
N HIS A 445 -0.03 -8.56 -28.35
CA HIS A 445 -1.47 -8.34 -28.42
C HIS A 445 -2.30 -9.22 -27.49
N CYS A 446 -1.70 -10.20 -26.81
CA CYS A 446 -2.43 -11.16 -25.98
C CYS A 446 -2.88 -10.60 -24.62
N PHE A 447 -2.64 -9.32 -24.33
CA PHE A 447 -3.03 -8.74 -23.04
C PHE A 447 -3.72 -7.38 -23.13
N SER A 448 -4.51 -7.11 -22.09
CA SER A 448 -5.17 -5.84 -21.79
C SER A 448 -4.77 -5.36 -20.40
N ILE A 449 -4.93 -4.06 -20.18
CA ILE A 449 -4.84 -3.47 -18.85
C ILE A 449 -6.13 -2.71 -18.60
N SER A 450 -6.81 -3.01 -17.50
CA SER A 450 -8.03 -2.35 -17.08
C SER A 450 -7.88 -1.78 -15.68
N VAL A 451 -8.67 -0.73 -15.41
CA VAL A 451 -8.79 -0.13 -14.09
C VAL A 451 -10.26 -0.18 -13.65
N GLU A 452 -10.49 -0.47 -12.39
CA GLU A 452 -11.80 -0.50 -11.75
C GLU A 452 -11.82 0.42 -10.54
N TRP A 453 -12.93 1.12 -10.33
CA TRP A 453 -13.12 2.02 -9.20
C TRP A 453 -14.59 2.12 -8.81
N MET A 454 -14.82 2.54 -7.58
CA MET A 454 -16.17 2.82 -7.07
C MET A 454 -16.38 4.34 -7.05
N ASP A 455 -17.47 4.78 -7.66
CA ASP A 455 -18.01 6.11 -7.42
C ASP A 455 -18.71 6.12 -6.06
N GLN A 456 -18.10 6.79 -5.10
CA GLN A 456 -18.58 6.87 -3.72
C GLN A 456 -19.94 7.58 -3.61
N ALA A 457 -20.27 8.49 -4.53
CA ALA A 457 -21.52 9.26 -4.46
C ALA A 457 -22.72 8.43 -4.94
N THR A 458 -22.51 7.58 -5.95
CA THR A 458 -23.57 6.76 -6.55
C THR A 458 -23.51 5.30 -6.12
N SER A 459 -22.48 4.90 -5.38
CA SER A 459 -22.16 3.51 -5.02
C SER A 459 -22.05 2.57 -6.24
N LYS A 460 -21.77 3.12 -7.42
CA LYS A 460 -21.60 2.36 -8.66
C LYS A 460 -20.15 2.01 -8.91
N TRP A 461 -19.93 0.82 -9.44
CA TRP A 461 -18.60 0.37 -9.86
C TRP A 461 -18.43 0.58 -11.36
N TYR A 462 -17.24 1.01 -11.74
CA TYR A 462 -16.86 1.24 -13.12
C TYR A 462 -15.60 0.46 -13.46
N LYS A 463 -15.50 0.07 -14.73
CA LYS A 463 -14.30 -0.49 -15.35
C LYS A 463 -13.96 0.30 -16.60
N ALA A 464 -12.67 0.55 -16.84
CA ALA A 464 -12.20 1.12 -18.10
C ALA A 464 -10.91 0.43 -18.56
N VAL A 465 -10.81 0.13 -19.85
CA VAL A 465 -9.57 -0.38 -20.46
C VAL A 465 -8.65 0.81 -20.75
N VAL A 466 -7.42 0.75 -20.25
CA VAL A 466 -6.40 1.76 -20.53
C VAL A 466 -5.58 1.35 -21.75
N SER A 467 -5.12 2.33 -22.53
CA SER A 467 -4.31 2.07 -23.73
C SER A 467 -3.07 2.95 -23.76
N HIS A 468 -2.03 2.50 -24.48
CA HIS A 468 -0.80 3.26 -24.62
C HIS A 468 -0.98 4.41 -25.62
N LYS A 469 -0.83 5.66 -25.15
CA LYS A 469 -0.96 6.87 -25.99
C LYS A 469 0.25 7.07 -26.93
N ASP A 470 1.43 6.62 -26.51
CA ASP A 470 2.71 6.93 -27.15
C ASP A 470 3.16 5.85 -28.14
N LEU A 471 2.50 5.73 -29.30
CA LEU A 471 2.78 4.62 -30.21
C LEU A 471 4.23 4.64 -30.76
N LEU A 472 4.87 5.79 -31.00
CA LEU A 472 6.14 5.83 -31.74
C LEU A 472 7.17 6.79 -31.16
N PHE A 473 7.71 6.42 -29.99
CA PHE A 473 8.88 7.04 -29.39
C PHE A 473 10.03 6.03 -29.38
N PRO A 474 10.93 6.05 -30.39
CA PRO A 474 12.14 5.24 -30.36
C PRO A 474 13.00 5.68 -29.17
N ILE A 475 13.69 4.72 -28.55
CA ILE A 475 14.58 5.01 -27.43
C ILE A 475 15.91 5.49 -28.01
N GLU A 476 16.40 6.63 -27.51
CA GLU A 476 17.68 7.19 -27.95
C GLU A 476 18.84 6.23 -27.66
N GLY A 477 19.75 6.07 -28.62
CA GLY A 477 20.86 5.12 -28.55
C GLY A 477 20.51 3.67 -28.92
N GLU A 478 19.23 3.34 -29.12
CA GLU A 478 18.77 2.00 -29.46
C GLU A 478 18.32 1.90 -30.92
N PRO A 479 18.16 0.68 -31.49
CA PRO A 479 17.56 0.51 -32.80
C PRO A 479 16.17 1.18 -32.86
N ALA A 480 15.84 1.84 -33.97
CA ALA A 480 14.56 2.56 -34.11
C ALA A 480 13.31 1.66 -33.99
N THR A 481 13.49 0.35 -34.12
CA THR A 481 12.48 -0.70 -33.89
C THR A 481 12.21 -0.97 -32.41
N VAL A 482 13.08 -0.51 -31.50
CA VAL A 482 12.89 -0.53 -30.05
C VAL A 482 12.11 0.71 -29.63
N SER A 483 10.79 0.66 -29.78
CA SER A 483 9.92 1.72 -29.27
C SER A 483 9.68 1.57 -27.77
N ALA A 484 9.38 2.68 -27.08
CA ALA A 484 8.97 2.64 -25.68
C ALA A 484 7.75 1.72 -25.46
N ALA A 485 6.80 1.70 -26.40
CA ALA A 485 5.62 0.84 -26.35
C ALA A 485 5.99 -0.65 -26.44
N TRP A 486 6.84 -1.03 -27.40
CA TRP A 486 7.29 -2.41 -27.58
C TRP A 486 8.09 -2.89 -26.37
N ARG A 487 9.01 -2.07 -25.86
CA ARG A 487 9.81 -2.40 -24.68
C ARG A 487 8.91 -2.61 -23.46
N LYS A 488 7.95 -1.72 -23.23
CA LYS A 488 6.98 -1.85 -22.12
C LYS A 488 6.15 -3.12 -22.25
N ALA A 489 5.55 -3.37 -23.43
CA ALA A 489 4.73 -4.56 -23.67
C ALA A 489 5.53 -5.85 -23.48
N THR A 490 6.76 -5.91 -24.01
CA THR A 490 7.66 -7.06 -23.86
C THR A 490 8.02 -7.35 -22.40
N LEU A 491 8.16 -6.30 -21.58
CA LEU A 491 8.40 -6.44 -20.14
C LEU A 491 7.13 -6.82 -19.36
N ILE A 492 5.95 -6.36 -19.77
CA ILE A 492 4.67 -6.75 -19.16
C ILE A 492 4.39 -8.23 -19.41
N VAL A 493 4.65 -8.75 -20.62
CA VAL A 493 4.49 -10.18 -20.93
C VAL A 493 5.37 -11.07 -20.05
N GLN A 494 6.45 -10.54 -19.44
CA GLN A 494 7.21 -11.28 -18.43
C GLN A 494 6.40 -11.59 -17.15
N PHE A 495 5.16 -11.09 -17.01
CA PHE A 495 4.22 -11.48 -15.96
C PHE A 495 3.83 -12.96 -15.99
N LYS A 496 4.06 -13.65 -17.11
CA LYS A 496 4.08 -15.12 -17.16
C LYS A 496 5.25 -15.74 -16.36
N ASN A 497 5.88 -14.97 -15.47
CA ASN A 497 7.13 -15.26 -14.78
C ASN A 497 8.25 -15.71 -15.73
N ARG A 498 8.33 -15.04 -16.90
CA ARG A 498 9.31 -15.32 -17.96
C ARG A 498 10.65 -14.67 -17.65
N ARG A 499 11.72 -15.35 -18.05
CA ARG A 499 13.08 -14.80 -18.07
C ARG A 499 13.67 -14.85 -19.47
N TYR A 500 14.52 -13.89 -19.79
CA TYR A 500 15.34 -13.91 -21.00
C TYR A 500 16.78 -14.31 -20.68
N SER A 501 17.36 -15.22 -21.46
CA SER A 501 18.79 -15.54 -21.41
C SER A 501 19.58 -14.48 -22.17
N ASN A 502 20.55 -13.84 -21.52
CA ASN A 502 21.43 -12.83 -22.13
C ASN A 502 20.67 -11.73 -22.91
N PRO A 503 19.70 -11.04 -22.27
CA PRO A 503 18.96 -9.99 -22.96
C PRO A 503 19.89 -8.84 -23.39
N PRO A 504 19.58 -8.14 -24.49
CA PRO A 504 20.27 -6.91 -24.84
C PRO A 504 20.05 -5.81 -23.78
N PRO A 505 20.89 -4.76 -23.72
CA PRO A 505 20.84 -3.74 -22.66
C PRO A 505 19.48 -3.03 -22.49
N TYR A 506 18.69 -2.93 -23.57
CA TYR A 506 17.36 -2.34 -23.54
C TYR A 506 16.26 -3.28 -22.99
N LEU A 507 16.54 -4.56 -22.78
CA LEU A 507 15.62 -5.52 -22.15
C LEU A 507 16.15 -5.98 -20.79
N LEU A 508 15.24 -6.30 -19.89
CA LEU A 508 15.57 -6.85 -18.58
C LEU A 508 15.52 -8.38 -18.63
N GLU A 509 16.47 -9.02 -17.95
CA GLU A 509 16.54 -10.49 -17.85
C GLU A 509 15.27 -11.05 -17.22
N SER A 510 14.77 -10.39 -16.17
CA SER A 510 13.49 -10.74 -15.54
C SER A 510 12.98 -9.59 -14.68
N MET A 511 11.68 -9.32 -14.79
CA MET A 511 10.97 -8.40 -13.90
C MET A 511 10.81 -8.95 -12.47
N ARG A 512 10.83 -10.28 -12.28
CA ARG A 512 10.53 -10.96 -11.01
C ARG A 512 9.37 -10.30 -10.23
N PRO A 513 8.18 -10.17 -10.85
CA PRO A 513 7.03 -9.61 -10.15
C PRO A 513 6.67 -10.49 -8.94
N ASN A 514 6.25 -9.89 -7.84
CA ASN A 514 5.77 -10.64 -6.68
C ASN A 514 4.33 -11.09 -6.96
N ILE A 515 4.16 -12.25 -7.61
CA ILE A 515 2.85 -12.78 -7.98
C ILE A 515 2.46 -13.92 -7.04
N ARG A 516 1.25 -13.86 -6.51
CA ARG A 516 0.60 -14.93 -5.74
C ARG A 516 -0.61 -15.45 -6.49
N THR A 517 -0.66 -16.74 -6.77
CA THR A 517 -1.86 -17.39 -7.28
C THR A 517 -2.87 -17.52 -6.16
N LEU A 518 -4.07 -16.99 -6.39
CA LEU A 518 -5.22 -17.19 -5.53
C LEU A 518 -5.83 -18.55 -5.87
N ASN A 519 -5.84 -19.45 -4.89
CA ASN A 519 -6.48 -20.75 -5.00
C ASN A 519 -7.71 -20.73 -4.10
N TYR A 520 -8.89 -20.85 -4.71
CA TYR A 520 -10.14 -21.02 -3.99
C TYR A 520 -10.47 -22.51 -3.90
N ASP A 521 -10.37 -23.06 -2.70
CA ASP A 521 -10.86 -24.40 -2.38
C ASP A 521 -12.35 -24.29 -2.06
N HIS A 522 -13.19 -24.52 -3.06
CA HIS A 522 -14.65 -24.42 -2.93
C HIS A 522 -15.23 -25.44 -1.94
N MET A 523 -14.58 -26.60 -1.78
CA MET A 523 -15.02 -27.65 -0.84
C MET A 523 -14.79 -27.22 0.61
N LYS A 524 -13.71 -26.48 0.86
CA LYS A 524 -13.38 -25.96 2.20
C LYS A 524 -13.82 -24.51 2.42
N GLN A 525 -14.27 -23.84 1.37
CA GLN A 525 -14.52 -22.39 1.34
C GLN A 525 -13.29 -21.58 1.80
N VAL A 526 -12.08 -22.05 1.47
CA VAL A 526 -10.82 -21.41 1.88
C VAL A 526 -10.13 -20.78 0.68
N ILE A 527 -9.70 -19.53 0.85
CA ILE A 527 -8.77 -18.86 -0.08
C ILE A 527 -7.35 -19.07 0.43
N SER A 528 -6.48 -19.60 -0.42
CA SER A 528 -5.05 -19.72 -0.16
C SER A 528 -4.22 -19.05 -1.24
N PHE A 529 -2.98 -18.71 -0.91
CA PHE A 529 -2.04 -18.08 -1.84
C PHE A 529 -0.84 -18.98 -2.08
N SER A 530 -0.58 -19.33 -3.33
CA SER A 530 0.65 -20.03 -3.74
C SER A 530 1.56 -19.11 -4.54
N GLN A 531 2.87 -19.36 -4.50
CA GLN A 531 3.81 -18.59 -5.30
C GLN A 531 3.82 -19.10 -6.74
N VAL A 532 3.81 -18.18 -7.71
CA VAL A 532 3.94 -18.56 -9.13
C VAL A 532 5.35 -19.10 -9.39
N GLN A 533 5.43 -20.28 -10.00
CA GLN A 533 6.71 -20.90 -10.37
C GLN A 533 7.42 -20.09 -11.46
N GLU A 534 8.73 -19.97 -11.37
CA GLU A 534 9.56 -19.29 -12.38
C GLU A 534 9.66 -20.16 -13.64
N GLN A 535 9.43 -19.58 -14.81
CA GLN A 535 9.59 -20.29 -16.07
C GLN A 535 11.08 -20.42 -16.45
N PRO A 536 11.46 -21.47 -17.19
CA PRO A 536 12.79 -21.57 -17.78
C PRO A 536 13.14 -20.33 -18.60
N ALA A 537 14.42 -19.94 -18.58
CA ALA A 537 14.90 -18.83 -19.39
C ALA A 537 14.75 -19.14 -20.89
N ARG A 538 14.33 -18.13 -21.66
CA ARG A 538 14.14 -18.20 -23.12
C ARG A 538 15.03 -17.19 -23.82
N PRO A 539 15.37 -17.36 -25.10
CA PRO A 539 16.03 -16.29 -25.84
C PRO A 539 15.18 -15.00 -25.84
N PRO A 540 15.80 -13.81 -25.86
CA PRO A 540 15.08 -12.56 -26.05
C PRO A 540 14.45 -12.53 -27.46
N PRO A 541 13.40 -11.72 -27.67
CA PRO A 541 12.80 -11.56 -28.99
C PRO A 541 13.83 -11.19 -30.06
N ALA A 542 13.82 -11.90 -31.18
CA ALA A 542 14.72 -11.63 -32.30
C ALA A 542 14.06 -10.73 -33.34
N GLN A 543 14.89 -10.01 -34.10
CA GLN A 543 14.39 -9.29 -35.27
C GLN A 543 13.98 -10.28 -36.36
N VAL A 544 12.82 -10.06 -36.95
CA VAL A 544 12.36 -10.89 -38.09
C VAL A 544 12.95 -10.37 -39.39
N SER A 545 13.23 -11.29 -40.31
CA SER A 545 13.66 -10.94 -41.66
C SER A 545 12.54 -10.24 -42.43
N PHE A 546 12.91 -9.47 -43.47
CA PHE A 546 11.93 -8.88 -44.37
C PHE A 546 11.00 -9.95 -44.99
N MET A 547 11.57 -11.09 -45.42
CA MET A 547 10.81 -12.13 -46.11
C MET A 547 9.85 -12.88 -45.19
N ASP A 548 10.19 -13.07 -43.93
CA ASP A 548 9.26 -13.67 -42.96
C ASP A 548 8.06 -12.75 -42.72
N ASN A 549 8.31 -11.46 -42.50
CA ASN A 549 7.24 -10.47 -42.41
C ASN A 549 6.40 -10.41 -43.70
N TYR A 550 7.05 -10.47 -44.86
CA TYR A 550 6.35 -10.47 -46.15
C TYR A 550 5.41 -11.67 -46.29
N ARG A 551 5.88 -12.89 -45.97
CA ARG A 551 5.08 -14.13 -46.05
C ARG A 551 3.90 -14.10 -45.09
N GLU A 552 4.12 -13.73 -43.84
CA GLU A 552 3.07 -13.66 -42.83
C GLU A 552 2.00 -12.61 -43.17
N MET A 553 2.44 -11.43 -43.63
CA MET A 553 1.51 -10.40 -44.10
C MET A 553 0.76 -10.80 -45.36
N LEU A 554 1.39 -11.51 -46.30
CA LEU A 554 0.73 -12.01 -47.49
C LEU A 554 -0.37 -13.02 -47.12
N ARG A 555 -0.09 -13.92 -46.17
CA ARG A 555 -1.09 -14.84 -45.62
C ARG A 555 -2.25 -14.04 -45.01
N ALA A 556 -1.96 -13.03 -44.18
CA ALA A 556 -2.98 -12.17 -43.59
C ALA A 556 -3.83 -11.46 -44.65
N ILE A 557 -3.24 -10.99 -45.76
CA ILE A 557 -3.99 -10.40 -46.89
C ILE A 557 -4.91 -11.43 -47.54
N GLN A 558 -4.44 -12.65 -47.75
CA GLN A 558 -5.22 -13.70 -48.39
C GLN A 558 -6.39 -14.19 -47.52
N THR A 559 -6.23 -14.20 -46.20
CA THR A 559 -7.22 -14.79 -45.27
C THR A 559 -8.06 -13.77 -44.52
N GLN A 560 -7.52 -12.59 -44.20
CA GLN A 560 -8.13 -11.62 -43.28
C GLN A 560 -8.31 -10.24 -43.92
N TRP A 561 -7.39 -9.80 -44.79
CA TRP A 561 -7.37 -8.45 -45.36
C TRP A 561 -7.47 -8.46 -46.90
N PRO A 562 -8.54 -9.06 -47.49
CA PRO A 562 -8.60 -9.33 -48.94
C PRO A 562 -8.59 -8.07 -49.82
N GLN A 563 -8.93 -6.91 -49.25
CA GLN A 563 -8.90 -5.63 -49.99
C GLN A 563 -7.56 -4.91 -49.89
N ALA A 564 -6.62 -5.40 -49.08
CA ALA A 564 -5.30 -4.83 -48.95
C ALA A 564 -4.30 -5.45 -49.94
N THR A 565 -3.19 -4.77 -50.18
CA THR A 565 -2.08 -5.29 -51.00
C THR A 565 -0.73 -4.92 -50.38
N LEU A 566 0.33 -5.62 -50.78
CA LEU A 566 1.64 -5.62 -50.12
C LEU A 566 2.76 -5.16 -51.04
N GLY A 567 3.70 -4.39 -50.49
CA GLY A 567 4.96 -4.08 -51.14
C GLY A 567 4.89 -2.85 -52.05
N ARG A 568 5.06 -3.06 -53.37
CA ARG A 568 5.14 -1.97 -54.35
C ARG A 568 3.85 -1.16 -54.37
N LYS A 569 4.00 0.16 -54.53
CA LYS A 569 2.88 1.09 -54.61
C LYS A 569 1.90 0.68 -55.73
N PRO A 570 0.62 0.44 -55.41
CA PRO A 570 -0.42 0.17 -56.41
C PRO A 570 -0.65 1.34 -57.35
N GLN A 571 -1.27 1.07 -58.50
CA GLN A 571 -1.72 2.10 -59.43
C GLN A 571 -2.78 3.01 -58.78
N ILE A 572 -2.88 4.26 -59.23
CA ILE A 572 -3.81 5.26 -58.67
C ILE A 572 -5.27 4.76 -58.63
N LYS A 573 -5.68 3.96 -59.62
CA LYS A 573 -7.00 3.33 -59.68
C LYS A 573 -7.35 2.50 -58.43
N PHE A 574 -6.36 1.87 -57.79
CA PHE A 574 -6.57 1.10 -56.55
C PHE A 574 -7.08 1.98 -55.40
N PHE A 575 -6.64 3.25 -55.33
CA PHE A 575 -7.03 4.15 -54.24
C PHE A 575 -8.32 4.91 -54.51
N GLY A 576 -8.73 5.03 -55.78
CA GLY A 576 -9.85 5.88 -56.21
C GLY A 576 -9.60 7.38 -56.06
N THR A 577 -8.41 7.81 -55.61
CA THR A 577 -8.04 9.22 -55.40
C THR A 577 -6.55 9.45 -55.68
N LYS A 578 -6.12 10.72 -55.74
CA LYS A 578 -4.69 11.09 -55.87
C LYS A 578 -3.88 10.81 -54.59
N ASP A 579 -4.53 10.60 -53.44
CA ASP A 579 -3.84 10.28 -52.19
C ASP A 579 -3.39 8.82 -52.18
N SER A 580 -2.07 8.66 -52.14
CA SER A 580 -1.39 7.39 -52.42
C SER A 580 -0.32 7.09 -51.38
N ALA A 581 -0.64 7.36 -50.11
CA ALA A 581 0.13 6.88 -48.95
C ALA A 581 -0.26 5.44 -48.55
N CYS A 582 0.70 4.67 -48.02
CA CYS A 582 0.42 3.35 -47.45
C CYS A 582 -0.41 3.49 -46.16
N ALA A 583 -1.05 2.40 -45.71
CA ALA A 583 -1.95 2.42 -44.56
C ALA A 583 -1.26 2.93 -43.28
N ILE A 584 0.00 2.52 -43.06
CA ILE A 584 0.82 3.02 -41.95
C ILE A 584 1.10 4.52 -42.08
N CYS A 585 1.49 5.02 -43.25
CA CYS A 585 1.75 6.45 -43.44
C CYS A 585 0.48 7.29 -43.24
N ARG A 586 -0.69 6.79 -43.68
CA ARG A 586 -1.97 7.48 -43.49
C ARG A 586 -2.30 7.66 -42.01
N VAL A 587 -2.15 6.59 -41.23
CA VAL A 587 -2.35 6.62 -39.79
C VAL A 587 -1.24 7.40 -39.07
N GLY A 588 0.00 7.25 -39.55
CA GLY A 588 1.20 7.88 -39.00
C GLY A 588 1.16 9.40 -39.07
N MET A 589 0.56 10.01 -40.11
CA MET A 589 0.44 11.47 -40.19
C MET A 589 -0.21 12.12 -38.96
N VAL A 590 -0.97 11.36 -38.17
CA VAL A 590 -1.56 11.82 -36.91
C VAL A 590 -0.60 11.65 -35.72
N PHE A 591 0.29 10.66 -35.76
CA PHE A 591 1.23 10.33 -34.69
C PHE A 591 2.58 11.04 -34.80
N PHE A 592 2.95 11.50 -35.98
CA PHE A 592 4.25 12.10 -36.25
C PHE A 592 4.14 13.61 -36.47
N SER A 593 4.77 14.39 -35.59
CA SER A 593 4.89 15.85 -35.75
C SER A 593 6.00 16.28 -36.71
N LYS A 594 6.79 15.33 -37.26
CA LYS A 594 7.94 15.57 -38.14
C LYS A 594 7.83 14.76 -39.44
N ASP A 595 8.48 15.24 -40.51
CA ASP A 595 8.57 14.55 -41.81
C ASP A 595 9.35 13.24 -41.66
N ILE A 596 8.62 12.13 -41.52
CA ILE A 596 9.18 10.77 -41.34
C ILE A 596 9.69 10.14 -42.64
N GLY A 597 9.67 10.84 -43.77
CA GLY A 597 10.01 10.26 -45.08
C GLY A 597 8.99 9.22 -45.52
N GLY A 598 7.73 9.64 -45.66
CA GLY A 598 6.63 8.75 -46.04
C GLY A 598 6.64 8.30 -47.52
N CYS A 599 5.63 7.52 -47.90
CA CYS A 599 5.44 7.00 -49.26
C CYS A 599 5.30 8.07 -50.36
N ALA A 600 5.10 9.35 -50.00
CA ALA A 600 4.96 10.45 -50.95
C ALA A 600 6.27 10.77 -51.68
N LYS A 601 7.42 10.69 -50.99
CA LYS A 601 8.73 11.03 -51.56
C LYS A 601 9.57 9.81 -51.96
N ARG A 602 9.29 8.62 -51.37
CA ARG A 602 10.04 7.35 -51.59
C ARG A 602 11.55 7.59 -51.73
N GLU A 603 12.10 8.30 -50.77
CA GLU A 603 13.54 8.53 -50.67
C GLU A 603 14.25 7.19 -50.40
N GLU A 604 15.49 7.07 -50.86
CA GLU A 604 16.38 6.02 -50.42
C GLU A 604 16.57 6.08 -48.91
N PHE A 605 16.61 4.93 -48.26
CA PHE A 605 16.79 4.84 -46.82
C PHE A 605 17.78 3.72 -46.48
N PRO A 606 18.55 3.87 -45.39
CA PRO A 606 19.53 2.87 -45.02
C PRO A 606 18.83 1.55 -44.68
N ILE A 607 19.37 0.47 -45.24
CA ILE A 607 19.01 -0.92 -44.94
C ILE A 607 20.19 -1.50 -44.15
N ALA A 608 19.89 -2.33 -43.14
CA ALA A 608 20.93 -2.92 -42.30
C ALA A 608 21.84 -3.83 -43.15
N GLU A 609 23.14 -3.83 -42.85
CA GLU A 609 24.09 -4.77 -43.45
C GLU A 609 23.66 -6.22 -43.11
N GLY A 610 23.68 -7.10 -44.12
CA GLY A 610 23.26 -8.50 -43.99
C GLY A 610 21.79 -8.78 -44.33
N GLU A 611 21.03 -7.82 -44.84
CA GLU A 611 19.70 -8.10 -45.41
C GLU A 611 19.82 -8.63 -46.85
N ASP A 612 19.49 -9.91 -47.05
CA ASP A 612 19.57 -10.60 -48.36
C ASP A 612 18.68 -9.96 -49.46
N ASP A 613 17.65 -9.20 -49.08
CA ASP A 613 16.60 -8.68 -49.97
C ASP A 613 16.56 -7.14 -50.03
N ALA A 614 17.72 -6.48 -49.95
CA ALA A 614 17.83 -5.02 -49.94
C ALA A 614 17.02 -4.32 -51.06
N ASP A 615 17.10 -4.81 -52.30
CA ASP A 615 16.34 -4.26 -53.43
C ASP A 615 14.82 -4.39 -53.23
N LYS A 616 14.35 -5.53 -52.73
CA LYS A 616 12.92 -5.76 -52.45
C LYS A 616 12.45 -4.89 -51.28
N ILE A 617 13.29 -4.67 -50.28
CA ILE A 617 13.01 -3.76 -49.17
C ILE A 617 12.87 -2.33 -49.70
N GLN A 618 13.80 -1.88 -50.53
CA GLN A 618 13.82 -0.52 -51.10
C GLN A 618 12.60 -0.27 -52.01
N ILE A 619 12.19 -1.28 -52.79
CA ILE A 619 11.02 -1.21 -53.68
C ILE A 619 9.71 -1.41 -52.92
N GLY A 620 9.70 -2.31 -51.93
CA GLY A 620 8.50 -2.78 -51.24
C GLY A 620 8.13 -1.98 -49.99
N SER A 621 9.06 -1.23 -49.42
CA SER A 621 8.87 -0.50 -48.16
C SER A 621 9.07 1.00 -48.37
N CYS A 622 8.53 1.79 -47.44
CA CYS A 622 8.95 3.18 -47.26
C CYS A 622 9.81 3.27 -46.02
N LYS A 623 10.55 4.38 -45.88
CA LYS A 623 11.43 4.64 -44.74
C LYS A 623 10.73 4.43 -43.41
N ALA A 624 9.50 4.89 -43.24
CA ALA A 624 8.73 4.71 -41.99
C ALA A 624 8.40 3.22 -41.71
N CYS A 625 7.86 2.48 -42.68
CA CYS A 625 7.52 1.07 -42.52
C CYS A 625 8.74 0.22 -42.18
N TRP A 626 9.87 0.51 -42.84
CA TRP A 626 11.12 -0.21 -42.61
C TRP A 626 11.77 0.19 -41.28
N LYS A 627 12.00 1.48 -41.05
CA LYS A 627 12.73 2.00 -39.88
C LYS A 627 12.10 1.59 -38.54
N TYR A 628 10.77 1.60 -38.45
CA TYR A 628 10.08 1.38 -37.17
C TYR A 628 9.47 -0.03 -37.02
N TRP A 629 9.20 -0.73 -38.12
CA TRP A 629 8.54 -2.04 -38.08
C TRP A 629 9.17 -3.11 -38.98
N ARG A 630 10.25 -2.81 -39.72
CA ARG A 630 10.95 -3.73 -40.63
C ARG A 630 10.01 -4.57 -41.50
N ARG A 631 9.02 -3.91 -42.10
CA ARG A 631 7.97 -4.59 -42.90
C ARG A 631 7.71 -3.89 -44.24
N PRO A 632 7.26 -4.64 -45.26
CA PRO A 632 6.75 -4.06 -46.50
C PRO A 632 5.59 -3.09 -46.25
N CYS A 633 5.43 -2.12 -47.15
CA CYS A 633 4.27 -1.24 -47.15
C CYS A 633 3.00 -2.06 -47.38
N ILE A 634 1.99 -1.81 -46.54
CA ILE A 634 0.64 -2.32 -46.76
C ILE A 634 -0.24 -1.20 -47.28
N TRP A 635 -1.00 -1.48 -48.33
CA TRP A 635 -1.85 -0.54 -49.04
C TRP A 635 -3.29 -0.97 -48.91
N ALA A 636 -4.16 -0.02 -48.61
CA ALA A 636 -5.61 -0.24 -48.49
C ALA A 636 -6.38 0.83 -49.29
N PRO A 637 -7.55 0.50 -49.85
CA PRO A 637 -8.46 1.48 -50.44
C PRO A 637 -8.79 2.59 -49.42
N LEU A 638 -8.99 3.82 -49.89
CA LEU A 638 -9.30 4.94 -48.98
C LEU A 638 -10.65 4.73 -48.27
N ASN A 639 -11.60 4.07 -48.94
CA ASN A 639 -12.93 3.79 -48.40
C ASN A 639 -12.99 2.53 -47.52
N LEU A 640 -11.86 1.83 -47.30
CA LEU A 640 -11.84 0.65 -46.45
C LEU A 640 -12.15 1.04 -45.00
N GLY A 641 -13.23 0.49 -44.44
CA GLY A 641 -13.71 0.81 -43.10
C GLY A 641 -14.60 2.04 -42.98
N ARG A 642 -15.08 2.56 -44.11
CA ARG A 642 -16.01 3.69 -44.14
C ARG A 642 -17.43 3.22 -43.80
N VAL A 643 -18.05 3.85 -42.80
CA VAL A 643 -19.49 3.73 -42.58
C VAL A 643 -20.21 4.63 -43.61
N PRO A 644 -21.15 4.09 -44.41
CA PRO A 644 -21.92 4.91 -45.35
C PRO A 644 -22.61 6.08 -44.62
N GLY A 645 -22.38 7.31 -45.08
CA GLY A 645 -23.03 8.51 -44.53
C GLY A 645 -22.20 9.30 -43.49
N GLU A 646 -21.11 8.76 -42.94
CA GLU A 646 -20.24 9.53 -42.05
C GLU A 646 -19.37 10.54 -42.83
N PRO A 647 -19.22 11.79 -42.32
CA PRO A 647 -18.35 12.78 -42.93
C PRO A 647 -16.91 12.27 -42.97
N VAL A 648 -16.27 12.44 -44.12
CA VAL A 648 -14.89 11.98 -44.33
C VAL A 648 -13.96 12.83 -43.47
N ASP A 649 -13.63 12.38 -42.26
CA ASP A 649 -12.39 12.84 -41.64
C ASP A 649 -11.24 12.24 -42.45
N LYS A 650 -10.85 12.97 -43.52
CA LYS A 650 -9.86 12.57 -44.52
C LYS A 650 -8.50 12.16 -43.92
N ARG A 651 -8.30 12.39 -42.62
CA ARG A 651 -7.03 12.18 -41.92
C ARG A 651 -6.99 10.92 -41.05
N ARG A 652 -8.11 10.21 -40.82
CA ARG A 652 -8.16 9.10 -39.85
C ARG A 652 -8.91 7.88 -40.40
N PRO A 653 -8.25 6.98 -41.16
CA PRO A 653 -8.89 5.72 -41.54
C PRO A 653 -9.18 4.90 -40.28
N VAL A 654 -10.45 4.58 -40.05
CA VAL A 654 -10.89 3.61 -39.04
C VAL A 654 -11.04 2.29 -39.76
N TYR A 655 -10.11 1.37 -39.53
CA TYR A 655 -10.19 0.05 -40.16
C TYR A 655 -11.21 -0.83 -39.41
N PRO A 656 -11.95 -1.69 -40.12
CA PRO A 656 -12.86 -2.63 -39.47
C PRO A 656 -12.15 -3.55 -38.48
N PRO A 657 -12.86 -4.14 -37.50
CA PRO A 657 -12.29 -5.06 -36.52
C PRO A 657 -11.50 -6.24 -37.14
N GLU A 658 -11.94 -6.77 -38.28
CA GLU A 658 -11.27 -7.86 -39.02
C GLU A 658 -9.93 -7.43 -39.65
N TYR A 659 -9.70 -6.12 -39.79
CA TYR A 659 -8.41 -5.54 -40.21
C TYR A 659 -7.50 -5.16 -39.03
N ARG A 660 -7.84 -5.61 -37.81
CA ARG A 660 -7.02 -5.40 -36.61
C ARG A 660 -5.60 -5.93 -36.82
N GLY A 661 -4.62 -5.13 -36.39
CA GLY A 661 -3.21 -5.49 -36.53
C GLY A 661 -2.60 -5.15 -37.90
N MET A 662 -3.38 -4.67 -38.86
CA MET A 662 -2.85 -4.19 -40.14
C MET A 662 -1.97 -2.94 -39.96
N VAL A 663 -2.46 -1.99 -39.16
CA VAL A 663 -1.84 -0.70 -38.84
C VAL A 663 -1.83 -0.49 -37.33
N PRO A 664 -1.05 0.48 -36.81
CA PRO A 664 -1.22 0.90 -35.43
C PRO A 664 -2.65 1.40 -35.20
N ALA A 665 -3.30 0.97 -34.12
CA ALA A 665 -4.63 1.46 -33.74
C ALA A 665 -4.50 2.68 -32.82
N TYR A 666 -5.38 3.65 -32.97
CA TYR A 666 -5.43 4.83 -32.11
C TYR A 666 -5.62 4.44 -30.64
N SER A 667 -4.93 5.15 -29.75
CA SER A 667 -5.28 5.16 -28.34
C SER A 667 -6.70 5.66 -28.23
N LYS A 668 -7.57 4.88 -27.61
CA LYS A 668 -8.89 5.36 -27.21
C LYS A 668 -8.73 5.95 -25.82
N ASP A 669 -9.35 7.09 -25.56
CA ASP A 669 -9.53 7.51 -24.18
C ASP A 669 -10.31 6.40 -23.45
N PRO A 670 -9.97 6.12 -22.18
CA PRO A 670 -10.69 5.10 -21.44
C PRO A 670 -12.18 5.44 -21.43
N ILE A 671 -13.02 4.44 -21.75
CA ILE A 671 -14.47 4.57 -21.71
C ILE A 671 -14.94 3.84 -20.45
N PRO A 672 -15.65 4.52 -19.52
CA PRO A 672 -16.17 3.87 -18.34
C PRO A 672 -17.33 2.96 -18.72
N VAL A 673 -17.28 1.72 -18.25
CA VAL A 673 -18.36 0.74 -18.33
C VAL A 673 -18.81 0.45 -16.90
N GLU A 674 -20.09 0.66 -16.60
CA GLU A 674 -20.65 0.27 -15.30
C GLU A 674 -20.56 -1.26 -15.16
N ILE A 675 -20.02 -1.71 -14.03
CA ILE A 675 -19.90 -3.13 -13.69
C ILE A 675 -20.66 -3.39 -12.40
N ARG A 676 -21.06 -4.64 -12.18
CA ARG A 676 -21.58 -5.04 -10.87
C ARG A 676 -20.47 -4.88 -9.83
N ALA A 677 -20.84 -4.42 -8.64
CA ALA A 677 -19.93 -4.39 -7.51
C ALA A 677 -19.30 -5.78 -7.34
N PRO A 678 -18.00 -5.87 -7.01
CA PRO A 678 -17.46 -7.08 -6.42
C PRO A 678 -18.38 -7.46 -5.26
N MET A 679 -18.86 -8.70 -5.23
CA MET A 679 -19.81 -9.23 -4.24
C MET A 679 -19.45 -8.73 -2.84
N SER A 680 -20.37 -8.07 -2.15
CA SER A 680 -20.12 -7.65 -0.78
C SER A 680 -20.04 -8.90 0.12
N MET A 681 -19.38 -8.77 1.28
CA MET A 681 -19.37 -9.88 2.25
C MET A 681 -20.79 -10.25 2.69
N GLU A 682 -21.69 -9.26 2.80
CA GLU A 682 -23.11 -9.50 3.08
C GLU A 682 -23.82 -10.22 1.93
N ASP A 683 -23.58 -9.85 0.66
CA ASP A 683 -24.13 -10.59 -0.48
C ASP A 683 -23.64 -12.04 -0.50
N TYR A 684 -22.37 -12.26 -0.14
CA TYR A 684 -21.81 -13.61 -0.02
C TYR A 684 -22.49 -14.42 1.10
N TYR A 685 -22.69 -13.82 2.28
CA TYR A 685 -23.40 -14.49 3.38
C TYR A 685 -24.89 -14.71 3.07
N ASN A 686 -25.54 -13.78 2.39
CA ASN A 686 -26.94 -13.94 1.97
C ASN A 686 -27.09 -15.06 0.93
N LEU A 687 -26.16 -15.17 -0.03
CA LEU A 687 -26.10 -16.31 -0.96
C LEU A 687 -25.93 -17.65 -0.23
N LEU A 688 -25.07 -17.70 0.80
CA LEU A 688 -24.89 -18.90 1.61
C LEU A 688 -26.15 -19.29 2.41
N ASN A 689 -26.93 -18.30 2.86
CA ASN A 689 -28.17 -18.54 3.59
C ASN A 689 -29.31 -18.97 2.65
N ASP A 690 -29.39 -18.36 1.46
CA ASP A 690 -30.39 -18.73 0.43
C ASP A 690 -30.19 -20.16 -0.07
N ASP A 691 -28.94 -20.64 -0.19
CA ASP A 691 -28.63 -22.03 -0.53
C ASP A 691 -29.00 -23.02 0.61
N GLN A 692 -29.01 -22.56 1.86
CA GLN A 692 -29.45 -23.37 3.00
C GLN A 692 -30.97 -23.42 3.14
N GLU A 693 -31.68 -22.34 2.82
CA GLU A 693 -33.14 -22.29 2.88
C GLU A 693 -33.81 -22.99 1.67
N ASN A 694 -33.17 -22.99 0.49
CA ASN A 694 -33.68 -23.68 -0.70
C ASN A 694 -33.18 -25.14 -0.86
N GLY A 695 -32.29 -25.60 0.02
CA GLY A 695 -31.80 -27.00 0.05
C GLY A 695 -32.73 -27.99 0.75
N GLY A 696 -33.87 -27.53 1.29
CA GLY A 696 -34.91 -28.37 1.88
C GLY A 696 -36.00 -28.69 0.86
N GLU A 697 -36.18 -29.98 0.57
CA GLU A 697 -37.35 -30.56 -0.10
C GLU A 697 -37.52 -30.28 -1.61
N GLN A 698 -36.69 -30.93 -2.44
CA GLN A 698 -37.21 -31.57 -3.64
C GLN A 698 -36.99 -33.08 -3.52
N GLU A 699 -37.91 -33.76 -2.82
CA GLU A 699 -38.11 -35.19 -3.00
C GLU A 699 -38.54 -35.43 -4.45
N GLY A 700 -37.64 -36.01 -5.23
CA GLY A 700 -37.92 -36.44 -6.59
C GLY A 700 -38.96 -37.56 -6.59
N VAL A 701 -40.19 -37.22 -7.00
CA VAL A 701 -41.11 -38.20 -7.57
C VAL A 701 -40.49 -38.67 -8.89
N ILE A 702 -39.96 -39.89 -8.90
CA ILE A 702 -39.57 -40.59 -10.12
C ILE A 702 -40.87 -41.01 -10.82
N PRO A 703 -41.15 -40.58 -12.06
CA PRO A 703 -42.24 -41.15 -12.83
C PRO A 703 -41.82 -42.54 -13.31
N GLU A 704 -42.46 -43.58 -12.79
CA GLU A 704 -42.59 -44.87 -13.48
C GLU A 704 -43.41 -44.63 -14.75
N ASP A 705 -42.75 -44.38 -15.87
CA ASP A 705 -43.20 -44.75 -17.22
C ASP A 705 -42.21 -44.23 -18.27
N ALA A 706 -41.29 -45.11 -18.70
CA ALA A 706 -40.74 -45.13 -20.06
C ALA A 706 -39.81 -46.35 -20.23
N MET A 707 -40.39 -47.54 -20.35
CA MET A 707 -39.83 -48.61 -21.19
C MET A 707 -40.46 -48.54 -22.59
N VAL A 708 -39.72 -49.04 -23.60
CA VAL A 708 -40.06 -49.26 -25.03
C VAL A 708 -39.69 -48.08 -25.94
N GLY A 709 -38.95 -48.19 -27.05
CA GLY A 709 -38.23 -49.24 -27.81
C GLY A 709 -37.18 -48.52 -28.69
N GLY A 710 -36.15 -49.14 -29.26
CA GLY A 710 -36.24 -50.15 -30.31
C GLY A 710 -36.29 -49.51 -31.71
N ASP A 711 -35.15 -48.97 -32.18
CA ASP A 711 -34.50 -49.22 -33.50
C ASP A 711 -33.19 -48.42 -33.63
#